data_AF-A0A8K0JSM2-F1
#
_entry.id   AF-A0A8K0JSM2-F1
#
_cell.length_a   1.000
_cell.length_b   1.000
_cell.length_c   1.000
_cell.angle_alpha   90.00
_cell.angle_beta   90.00
_cell.angle_gamma   90.00
#
_symmetry.space_group_name_H-M   'P 1'
#
loop_
_entity.id
_entity.type
_entity.pdbx_description
1 polymer ?
#
loop_
_entity_poly.entity_id
_entity_poly.type
_entity_poly.pdbx_seq_one_letter_code
_entity_poly.pdbx_strand_id
1 'polypeptide(L)'
;MPKEFQKRGRGGRQNKKKDKDEPLVADAVVVGSVGDAFTSNADFISLDDTAAISNTAGPSNGRPAGSNQAGNDGQANGGFVPGPTKAQVEIDLAAPFGFVDPDVKAYFRSVDEKLVEFASLGLVRSSNGQDNDEDLGSELEDRTNFLHSALNEVRGLELQLATDGDTALVLERLIHSMGDWGRRVLMDSFSGKWRPLIEHRFGSHVCQTLIGLTGETIDREAKGVFPRQHREQVEAAASKGNEATGQLRTATQLLQDLVHELLPSIPQLLTSPFASPPIRLLLIVLSPGKTIPSSTGADVQESSSSTHHDAASKVRSKKSQRFRAGQTEGGKMRSIVDEADAASSSKRTSAVEAGERIVPDALREMRRVIRKDLETRLSGAEWRAMGVENAGGPVIQMLVEIEAEDEDASREGSILDHLTSGLVAEQVQPTPPEPTSHDFLPSLLRDTTGSHLLQTILLHAPEVILSAIWKTYFVGKVGKLASHPIGNYVVSSGIKRLEGEKLRAVMLELEAVGVSNLIRTARTSVLKALVDRTAELGQLQLEVVACICKAFELETFPEKKLLVPCALTLNVLKSYKAATTGEEDADVEAEASPADPAQRHGWKPRQPKKERAPMEPTMQGAILIQAMFGLDAPAVETIINSLLGQSVDDLIRMAHHPISSHVLDAFLISTKVAAKWKRKLLLALDGRYLDLVNDKFGSRHSAPGECELGALIA
;
A
#
# COMPACT_ATOMS: atom_id res chain seq x y z
N MET A 1 -49.71 -7.44 -32.86
CA MET A 1 -50.42 -8.65 -32.40
C MET A 1 -49.95 -9.83 -33.25
N PRO A 2 -50.08 -11.10 -32.81
CA PRO A 2 -50.22 -11.66 -31.45
C PRO A 2 -48.80 -11.91 -30.84
N LYS A 3 -48.55 -12.15 -29.53
CA LYS A 3 -49.04 -13.12 -28.53
C LYS A 3 -48.74 -14.60 -28.82
N GLU A 4 -47.86 -15.20 -28.02
CA GLU A 4 -48.23 -16.40 -27.24
C GLU A 4 -47.41 -16.51 -25.94
N PHE A 5 -47.78 -17.43 -25.03
CA PHE A 5 -47.47 -17.34 -23.60
C PHE A 5 -47.59 -18.71 -22.92
N GLN A 6 -46.56 -19.20 -22.20
CA GLN A 6 -46.77 -20.26 -21.18
C GLN A 6 -45.69 -20.30 -20.08
N LYS A 7 -45.93 -21.10 -19.03
CA LYS A 7 -45.42 -20.88 -17.66
C LYS A 7 -44.32 -21.86 -17.22
N ARG A 8 -43.44 -21.39 -16.32
CA ARG A 8 -42.48 -22.21 -15.57
C ARG A 8 -43.16 -23.01 -14.45
N GLY A 9 -42.75 -24.26 -14.26
CA GLY A 9 -43.09 -25.07 -13.07
C GLY A 9 -42.03 -24.98 -11.96
N ARG A 10 -42.42 -25.23 -10.71
CA ARG A 10 -41.52 -25.38 -9.54
C ARG A 10 -41.45 -26.85 -9.11
N GLY A 11 -40.25 -27.39 -8.95
CA GLY A 11 -40.02 -28.67 -8.24
C GLY A 11 -39.75 -28.44 -6.75
N GLY A 12 -40.35 -29.24 -5.87
CA GLY A 12 -40.20 -29.15 -4.42
C GLY A 12 -39.11 -30.05 -3.86
N ARG A 13 -38.55 -29.67 -2.70
CA ARG A 13 -37.56 -30.44 -1.92
C ARG A 13 -38.28 -31.20 -0.80
N GLN A 14 -37.93 -32.47 -0.55
CA GLN A 14 -38.35 -33.18 0.66
C GLN A 14 -37.12 -33.72 1.42
N ASN A 15 -37.19 -33.68 2.74
CA ASN A 15 -36.19 -34.24 3.66
C ASN A 15 -36.67 -35.58 4.21
N LYS A 16 -35.74 -36.49 4.56
CA LYS A 16 -36.03 -37.56 5.52
C LYS A 16 -34.85 -37.81 6.47
N LYS A 17 -35.12 -37.65 7.76
CA LYS A 17 -34.44 -38.26 8.92
C LYS A 17 -35.31 -39.46 9.35
N LYS A 18 -34.89 -40.44 10.16
CA LYS A 18 -33.68 -40.68 10.99
C LYS A 18 -33.58 -42.20 11.26
N ASP A 19 -32.53 -42.64 11.97
CA ASP A 19 -32.46 -43.69 13.03
C ASP A 19 -33.50 -44.86 13.07
N LYS A 20 -33.18 -46.12 13.43
CA LYS A 20 -32.01 -46.67 14.14
C LYS A 20 -31.97 -48.23 14.13
N ASP A 21 -30.90 -48.79 14.71
CA ASP A 21 -30.76 -50.07 15.44
C ASP A 21 -29.76 -51.13 14.91
N GLU A 22 -29.22 -51.89 15.87
CA GLU A 22 -28.09 -52.86 15.86
C GLU A 22 -28.63 -54.30 16.08
N PRO A 23 -27.86 -55.44 16.10
CA PRO A 23 -26.47 -55.55 16.59
C PRO A 23 -25.50 -56.58 15.91
N LEU A 24 -24.23 -56.49 16.32
CA LEU A 24 -23.23 -57.56 16.62
C LEU A 24 -23.26 -58.92 15.86
N VAL A 25 -22.12 -59.25 15.21
CA VAL A 25 -21.27 -60.42 15.52
C VAL A 25 -19.79 -60.00 15.35
N ALA A 26 -18.85 -60.60 16.08
CA ALA A 26 -17.42 -60.33 15.99
C ALA A 26 -16.64 -61.53 15.42
N ASP A 27 -15.41 -61.30 14.94
CA ASP A 27 -14.32 -62.25 15.17
C ASP A 27 -12.95 -61.55 15.15
N ALA A 28 -11.93 -62.16 15.76
CA ALA A 28 -10.63 -61.52 16.00
C ALA A 28 -9.43 -62.45 15.75
N VAL A 29 -8.32 -61.88 15.27
CA VAL A 29 -7.00 -62.55 15.24
C VAL A 29 -5.94 -61.59 15.77
N VAL A 30 -5.05 -62.11 16.64
CA VAL A 30 -4.02 -61.36 17.37
C VAL A 30 -2.66 -61.96 17.09
N VAL A 31 -1.64 -61.12 16.85
CA VAL A 31 -0.23 -61.44 17.09
C VAL A 31 0.47 -60.22 17.69
N GLY A 32 1.28 -60.43 18.74
CA GLY A 32 2.12 -59.39 19.38
C GLY A 32 3.38 -59.04 18.56
N SER A 33 4.38 -58.34 19.09
CA SER A 33 4.80 -58.25 20.50
C SER A 33 5.81 -57.10 20.72
N VAL A 34 5.80 -56.46 21.91
CA VAL A 34 6.93 -55.90 22.73
C VAL A 34 8.17 -55.34 21.99
N GLY A 35 8.76 -54.17 22.30
CA GLY A 35 8.65 -53.22 23.42
C GLY A 35 9.96 -52.39 23.54
N ASP A 36 10.20 -51.52 24.51
CA ASP A 36 9.29 -50.98 25.53
C ASP A 36 9.83 -49.70 26.24
N ALA A 37 8.93 -49.00 26.96
CA ALA A 37 9.09 -48.05 28.09
C ALA A 37 10.31 -47.09 28.29
N PHE A 38 10.02 -45.84 28.68
CA PHE A 38 10.23 -45.40 30.07
C PHE A 38 9.34 -44.21 30.49
N THR A 39 9.02 -44.14 31.79
CA THR A 39 8.15 -43.15 32.46
C THR A 39 8.65 -42.95 33.92
N SER A 40 8.17 -42.01 34.75
CA SER A 40 7.04 -41.06 34.65
C SER A 40 7.53 -39.62 34.96
N ASN A 41 7.00 -38.71 35.81
CA ASN A 41 5.91 -38.72 36.80
C ASN A 41 5.25 -37.33 36.93
N ALA A 42 4.18 -37.23 37.73
CA ALA A 42 3.63 -35.98 38.25
C ALA A 42 3.64 -36.01 39.78
N ASP A 43 3.56 -34.86 40.45
CA ASP A 43 3.00 -34.75 41.81
C ASP A 43 2.55 -33.31 42.11
N PHE A 44 1.75 -33.15 43.17
CA PHE A 44 0.99 -31.93 43.54
C PHE A 44 0.97 -31.75 45.08
N ILE A 45 0.20 -30.79 45.61
CA ILE A 45 -0.06 -30.44 47.04
C ILE A 45 0.96 -29.44 47.63
N SER A 46 0.61 -28.46 48.48
CA SER A 46 -0.62 -27.64 48.68
C SER A 46 -0.31 -26.53 49.73
N LEU A 47 -1.35 -25.78 50.15
CA LEU A 47 -1.42 -24.71 51.17
C LEU A 47 -1.05 -23.32 50.62
N ASP A 48 -1.91 -22.30 50.49
CA ASP A 48 -3.14 -21.79 51.17
C ASP A 48 -2.83 -20.46 51.88
N ASP A 49 -3.57 -19.39 51.55
CA ASP A 49 -4.48 -18.79 52.54
C ASP A 49 -5.47 -17.73 51.96
N THR A 50 -6.75 -18.10 51.94
CA THR A 50 -7.97 -17.27 52.19
C THR A 50 -8.53 -16.20 51.22
N ALA A 51 -9.88 -16.21 51.14
CA ALA A 51 -10.86 -15.14 50.84
C ALA A 51 -10.77 -14.41 49.47
N ALA A 52 -11.66 -14.64 48.47
CA ALA A 52 -13.14 -14.50 48.43
C ALA A 52 -13.62 -13.02 48.44
N ILE A 53 -14.72 -12.59 47.79
CA ILE A 53 -15.98 -13.28 47.44
C ILE A 53 -16.47 -12.97 46.00
N SER A 54 -17.16 -13.98 45.46
CA SER A 54 -18.08 -14.12 44.32
C SER A 54 -19.01 -12.92 43.90
N ASN A 55 -19.81 -12.97 42.81
CA ASN A 55 -20.15 -14.11 41.94
C ASN A 55 -20.57 -13.76 40.49
N THR A 56 -20.59 -14.81 39.66
CA THR A 56 -21.05 -14.96 38.28
C THR A 56 -22.44 -14.39 37.90
N ALA A 57 -22.60 -14.00 36.63
CA ALA A 57 -23.84 -14.22 35.87
C ALA A 57 -23.55 -14.48 34.37
N GLY A 58 -24.17 -15.52 33.79
CA GLY A 58 -24.06 -15.88 32.36
C GLY A 58 -25.24 -15.38 31.51
N PRO A 59 -25.17 -15.47 30.16
CA PRO A 59 -26.09 -14.78 29.26
C PRO A 59 -27.31 -15.61 28.79
N SER A 60 -28.40 -14.92 28.42
CA SER A 60 -29.51 -15.50 27.65
C SER A 60 -30.17 -14.48 26.73
N ASN A 61 -30.38 -14.84 25.45
CA ASN A 61 -31.13 -14.03 24.48
C ASN A 61 -32.64 -14.08 24.74
N GLY A 62 -33.36 -12.97 24.52
CA GLY A 62 -34.83 -12.94 24.59
C GLY A 62 -35.48 -11.63 24.14
N ARG A 63 -35.88 -11.55 22.85
CA ARG A 63 -36.92 -10.64 22.33
C ARG A 63 -38.22 -11.47 22.21
N PRO A 64 -39.43 -10.90 22.43
CA PRO A 64 -40.02 -9.97 21.46
C PRO A 64 -40.87 -8.83 22.06
N ALA A 65 -41.70 -8.21 21.21
CA ALA A 65 -42.67 -7.15 21.49
C ALA A 65 -43.73 -7.53 22.57
N GLY A 66 -44.48 -6.60 23.17
CA GLY A 66 -44.55 -5.15 22.95
C GLY A 66 -45.95 -4.68 22.53
N SER A 67 -46.58 -3.84 23.35
CA SER A 67 -47.90 -3.23 23.10
C SER A 67 -48.11 -1.98 23.96
N ASN A 68 -49.10 -1.16 23.58
CA ASN A 68 -49.66 -0.06 24.38
C ASN A 68 -50.33 -0.61 25.68
N GLN A 69 -50.85 0.17 26.65
CA GLN A 69 -51.40 1.53 26.57
C GLN A 69 -51.66 2.14 27.97
N ALA A 70 -51.70 3.50 28.05
CA ALA A 70 -52.36 4.33 29.09
C ALA A 70 -51.90 4.21 30.56
N GLY A 71 -52.23 5.20 31.42
CA GLY A 71 -52.32 4.88 32.85
C GLY A 71 -52.45 5.95 33.93
N ASN A 72 -52.07 7.22 33.70
CA ASN A 72 -52.46 8.40 34.51
C ASN A 72 -52.10 8.48 36.03
N ASP A 73 -51.55 9.63 36.44
CA ASP A 73 -51.55 10.29 37.76
C ASP A 73 -51.21 9.55 39.08
N GLY A 74 -50.25 10.13 39.81
CA GLY A 74 -49.87 9.71 41.17
C GLY A 74 -48.79 10.61 41.81
N GLN A 75 -49.09 11.89 42.02
CA GLN A 75 -48.16 12.81 42.71
C GLN A 75 -47.99 12.43 44.19
N ALA A 76 -46.75 12.19 44.63
CA ALA A 76 -46.36 12.16 46.03
C ALA A 76 -45.03 12.91 46.21
N ASN A 77 -45.02 13.89 47.09
CA ASN A 77 -43.89 14.81 47.29
C ASN A 77 -42.92 14.24 48.34
N GLY A 78 -41.59 14.29 48.12
CA GLY A 78 -40.66 13.70 49.10
C GLY A 78 -39.15 13.83 48.83
N GLY A 79 -38.54 14.90 49.35
CA GLY A 79 -37.13 14.90 49.77
C GLY A 79 -36.04 15.05 48.70
N PHE A 80 -35.71 16.29 48.35
CA PHE A 80 -34.41 16.61 47.76
C PHE A 80 -33.33 16.65 48.85
N VAL A 81 -32.27 15.84 48.72
CA VAL A 81 -31.07 15.89 49.56
C VAL A 81 -29.84 15.88 48.65
N PRO A 82 -29.07 16.99 48.54
CA PRO A 82 -27.90 17.04 47.69
C PRO A 82 -26.68 16.39 48.39
N GLY A 83 -26.32 15.18 47.96
CA GLY A 83 -25.02 14.59 48.27
C GLY A 83 -23.88 15.29 47.49
N PRO A 84 -22.66 15.40 48.05
CA PRO A 84 -21.57 16.14 47.43
C PRO A 84 -21.01 15.45 46.18
N THR A 85 -20.40 16.25 45.31
CA THR A 85 -19.90 15.85 43.99
C THR A 85 -18.68 14.93 44.05
N LYS A 86 -18.74 13.84 43.27
CA LYS A 86 -17.58 13.25 42.60
C LYS A 86 -17.93 12.98 41.14
N ALA A 87 -17.92 14.04 40.33
CA ALA A 87 -17.94 13.92 38.88
C ALA A 87 -16.56 13.38 38.41
N GLN A 88 -16.41 12.06 38.42
CA GLN A 88 -15.47 11.45 37.48
C GLN A 88 -16.06 11.69 36.10
N VAL A 89 -15.45 12.61 35.34
CA VAL A 89 -15.82 12.82 33.94
C VAL A 89 -15.36 11.58 33.19
N GLU A 90 -16.30 10.66 32.96
CA GLU A 90 -16.11 9.51 32.09
C GLU A 90 -15.93 10.05 30.66
N ILE A 91 -14.68 10.09 30.19
CA ILE A 91 -14.33 10.67 28.89
C ILE A 91 -14.91 9.78 27.80
N ASP A 92 -15.93 10.28 27.09
CA ASP A 92 -16.46 9.58 25.93
C ASP A 92 -15.37 9.49 24.86
N LEU A 93 -14.87 8.27 24.63
CA LEU A 93 -13.85 7.96 23.63
C LEU A 93 -14.33 8.23 22.19
N ALA A 94 -15.63 8.43 21.97
CA ALA A 94 -16.21 8.85 20.70
C ALA A 94 -16.29 10.37 20.51
N ALA A 95 -16.06 11.16 21.58
CA ALA A 95 -16.08 12.62 21.60
C ALA A 95 -15.14 13.21 22.69
N PRO A 96 -13.81 12.94 22.63
CA PRO A 96 -12.87 13.21 23.73
C PRO A 96 -12.66 14.71 24.05
N PHE A 97 -13.18 15.62 23.22
CA PHE A 97 -13.13 17.08 23.43
C PHE A 97 -14.53 17.71 23.57
N GLY A 98 -15.58 16.88 23.71
CA GLY A 98 -16.98 17.28 23.66
C GLY A 98 -17.57 17.19 22.24
N PHE A 99 -18.90 17.35 22.15
CA PHE A 99 -19.63 17.34 20.88
C PHE A 99 -19.73 18.75 20.28
N VAL A 100 -19.51 18.86 18.97
CA VAL A 100 -19.83 20.07 18.20
C VAL A 100 -21.34 20.31 18.22
N ASP A 101 -21.75 21.55 18.45
CA ASP A 101 -23.15 21.98 18.50
C ASP A 101 -23.89 21.75 17.15
N PRO A 102 -25.19 21.35 17.14
CA PRO A 102 -25.95 21.13 15.92
C PRO A 102 -25.96 22.30 14.91
N ASP A 103 -26.00 23.55 15.39
CA ASP A 103 -26.02 24.74 14.52
C ASP A 103 -24.64 25.00 13.92
N VAL A 104 -23.57 24.78 14.69
CA VAL A 104 -22.18 24.80 14.19
C VAL A 104 -21.96 23.69 13.14
N LYS A 105 -22.52 22.48 13.35
CA LYS A 105 -22.49 21.44 12.29
C LYS A 105 -23.27 21.85 11.05
N ALA A 106 -24.42 22.51 11.19
CA ALA A 106 -25.18 23.01 10.04
C ALA A 106 -24.39 24.07 9.26
N TYR A 107 -23.73 24.99 9.96
CA TYR A 107 -22.80 25.95 9.36
C TYR A 107 -21.68 25.24 8.58
N PHE A 108 -20.93 24.34 9.20
CA PHE A 108 -19.80 23.67 8.53
C PHE A 108 -20.21 22.74 7.38
N ARG A 109 -21.43 22.18 7.36
CA ARG A 109 -21.96 21.51 6.16
C ARG A 109 -22.13 22.48 4.99
N SER A 110 -22.69 23.68 5.22
CA SER A 110 -22.79 24.72 4.19
C SER A 110 -21.42 25.27 3.73
N VAL A 111 -20.39 25.15 4.59
CA VAL A 111 -18.99 25.43 4.23
C VAL A 111 -18.43 24.31 3.33
N ASP A 112 -18.69 23.02 3.62
CA ASP A 112 -18.25 21.91 2.73
C ASP A 112 -18.89 22.01 1.34
N GLU A 113 -20.20 22.30 1.27
CA GLU A 113 -20.93 22.47 0.02
C GLU A 113 -20.27 23.56 -0.86
N LYS A 114 -19.94 24.72 -0.28
CA LYS A 114 -19.23 25.80 -0.98
C LYS A 114 -17.77 25.47 -1.32
N LEU A 115 -17.05 24.77 -0.45
CA LEU A 115 -15.69 24.29 -0.76
C LEU A 115 -15.69 23.29 -1.92
N VAL A 116 -16.70 22.42 -1.99
CA VAL A 116 -16.92 21.49 -3.10
C VAL A 116 -17.27 22.25 -4.38
N GLU A 117 -18.15 23.25 -4.29
CA GLU A 117 -18.53 24.11 -5.43
C GLU A 117 -17.29 24.81 -6.01
N PHE A 118 -16.55 25.58 -5.21
CA PHE A 118 -15.32 26.27 -5.63
C PHE A 118 -14.24 25.31 -6.17
N ALA A 119 -14.09 24.12 -5.59
CA ALA A 119 -13.14 23.10 -6.05
C ALA A 119 -13.61 22.32 -7.29
N SER A 120 -14.90 22.39 -7.64
CA SER A 120 -15.49 21.80 -8.85
C SER A 120 -15.45 22.76 -10.04
N LEU A 121 -15.62 24.06 -9.79
CA LEU A 121 -15.57 25.12 -10.80
C LEU A 121 -14.13 25.47 -11.23
N GLY A 122 -13.14 25.34 -10.33
CA GLY A 122 -11.84 26.01 -10.49
C GLY A 122 -11.98 27.53 -10.36
N LEU A 123 -10.97 28.33 -10.72
CA LEU A 123 -11.21 29.72 -11.11
C LEU A 123 -11.42 29.74 -12.63
N VAL A 124 -12.53 30.32 -13.09
CA VAL A 124 -12.95 30.17 -14.49
C VAL A 124 -12.18 31.15 -15.38
N ARG A 125 -11.07 30.67 -15.96
CA ARG A 125 -10.48 31.32 -17.14
C ARG A 125 -11.30 30.94 -18.37
N SER A 126 -12.12 31.86 -18.87
CA SER A 126 -12.89 31.67 -20.09
C SER A 126 -11.94 31.50 -21.28
N SER A 127 -12.14 30.42 -22.05
CA SER A 127 -11.25 30.06 -23.17
C SER A 127 -11.25 31.06 -24.33
N ASN A 128 -12.11 32.09 -24.28
CA ASN A 128 -12.16 33.18 -25.24
C ASN A 128 -11.30 34.40 -24.83
N GLY A 129 -10.62 34.37 -23.67
CA GLY A 129 -9.64 35.39 -23.29
C GLY A 129 -10.20 36.80 -23.12
N GLN A 130 -11.43 36.90 -22.60
CA GLN A 130 -12.20 38.15 -22.51
C GLN A 130 -12.91 38.33 -21.17
N ASP A 131 -12.37 37.72 -20.11
CA ASP A 131 -12.67 38.09 -18.72
C ASP A 131 -11.71 39.23 -18.34
N ASN A 132 -12.16 40.21 -17.54
CA ASN A 132 -11.25 41.26 -17.07
C ASN A 132 -10.41 40.72 -15.90
N ASP A 133 -9.15 41.14 -15.79
CA ASP A 133 -8.32 40.81 -14.62
C ASP A 133 -8.96 41.28 -13.29
N GLU A 134 -9.84 42.29 -13.35
CA GLU A 134 -10.63 42.79 -12.23
C GLU A 134 -11.70 41.77 -11.74
N ASP A 135 -12.36 41.05 -12.65
CA ASP A 135 -13.40 40.07 -12.30
C ASP A 135 -12.78 38.84 -11.62
N LEU A 136 -11.65 38.34 -12.15
CA LEU A 136 -10.86 37.26 -11.54
C LEU A 136 -10.25 37.67 -10.19
N GLY A 137 -9.86 38.94 -10.05
CA GLY A 137 -9.42 39.52 -8.78
C GLY A 137 -10.53 39.51 -7.73
N SER A 138 -11.75 39.91 -8.11
CA SER A 138 -12.92 39.90 -7.22
C SER A 138 -13.26 38.48 -6.75
N GLU A 139 -13.29 37.49 -7.65
CA GLU A 139 -13.62 36.11 -7.26
C GLU A 139 -12.57 35.52 -6.29
N LEU A 140 -11.29 35.83 -6.50
CA LEU A 140 -10.22 35.42 -5.60
C LEU A 140 -10.30 36.10 -4.22
N GLU A 141 -10.68 37.39 -4.17
CA GLU A 141 -10.91 38.11 -2.92
C GLU A 141 -12.13 37.54 -2.16
N ASP A 142 -13.25 37.27 -2.84
CA ASP A 142 -14.44 36.65 -2.26
C ASP A 142 -14.14 35.25 -1.68
N ARG A 143 -13.40 34.41 -2.42
CA ARG A 143 -12.94 33.09 -1.94
C ARG A 143 -12.02 33.21 -0.72
N THR A 144 -11.16 34.24 -0.69
CA THR A 144 -10.26 34.53 0.44
C THR A 144 -11.04 35.01 1.67
N ASN A 145 -12.03 35.88 1.48
CA ASN A 145 -12.88 36.40 2.55
C ASN A 145 -13.81 35.33 3.13
N PHE A 146 -14.35 34.44 2.28
CA PHE A 146 -15.06 33.24 2.70
C PHE A 146 -14.18 32.31 3.54
N LEU A 147 -12.96 32.01 3.06
CA LEU A 147 -12.00 31.16 3.78
C LEU A 147 -11.63 31.77 5.14
N HIS A 148 -11.34 33.08 5.20
CA HIS A 148 -11.04 33.76 6.46
C HIS A 148 -12.23 33.70 7.45
N SER A 149 -13.45 33.86 6.95
CA SER A 149 -14.68 33.72 7.76
C SER A 149 -14.79 32.32 8.37
N ALA A 150 -14.66 31.27 7.55
CA ALA A 150 -14.71 29.89 8.01
C ALA A 150 -13.56 29.55 8.99
N LEU A 151 -12.34 30.05 8.74
CA LEU A 151 -11.19 29.84 9.62
C LEU A 151 -11.28 30.60 10.95
N ASN A 152 -12.10 31.66 11.04
CA ASN A 152 -12.38 32.32 12.30
C ASN A 152 -13.40 31.53 13.14
N GLU A 153 -14.41 30.90 12.53
CA GLU A 153 -15.38 30.02 13.22
C GLU A 153 -14.73 28.71 13.71
N VAL A 154 -13.62 28.28 13.09
CA VAL A 154 -12.81 27.14 13.57
C VAL A 154 -12.11 27.42 14.92
N ARG A 155 -11.89 28.69 15.30
CA ARG A 155 -11.08 29.06 16.48
C ARG A 155 -11.73 28.65 17.80
N GLY A 156 -10.99 27.93 18.63
CA GLY A 156 -11.48 27.39 19.91
C GLY A 156 -12.33 26.12 19.77
N LEU A 157 -12.72 25.74 18.54
CA LEU A 157 -13.49 24.54 18.22
C LEU A 157 -12.66 23.47 17.48
N GLU A 158 -11.37 23.73 17.23
CA GLU A 158 -10.50 22.96 16.34
C GLU A 158 -10.50 21.45 16.67
N LEU A 159 -10.50 21.14 17.96
CA LEU A 159 -10.42 19.80 18.53
C LEU A 159 -11.75 19.03 18.45
N GLN A 160 -12.85 19.74 18.62
CA GLN A 160 -14.20 19.18 18.47
C GLN A 160 -14.50 18.92 17.00
N LEU A 161 -14.21 19.88 16.13
CA LEU A 161 -14.33 19.74 14.67
C LEU A 161 -13.43 18.61 14.15
N ALA A 162 -12.20 18.46 14.67
CA ALA A 162 -11.32 17.36 14.30
C ALA A 162 -11.77 15.97 14.82
N THR A 163 -12.69 15.90 15.79
CA THR A 163 -13.17 14.64 16.37
C THR A 163 -14.65 14.34 16.11
N ASP A 164 -15.37 15.21 15.40
CA ASP A 164 -16.73 14.94 14.95
C ASP A 164 -16.77 14.37 13.50
N GLY A 165 -17.75 13.50 13.24
CA GLY A 165 -17.84 12.74 12.00
C GLY A 165 -18.33 13.53 10.79
N ASP A 166 -19.07 14.61 11.00
CA ASP A 166 -19.56 15.47 9.92
C ASP A 166 -18.51 16.54 9.58
N THR A 167 -17.88 17.12 10.62
CA THR A 167 -17.04 18.32 10.48
C THR A 167 -15.54 18.04 10.28
N ALA A 168 -15.02 16.87 10.65
CA ALA A 168 -13.60 16.54 10.44
C ALA A 168 -13.20 16.50 8.95
N LEU A 169 -14.11 16.08 8.06
CA LEU A 169 -13.87 16.08 6.61
C LEU A 169 -13.81 17.51 6.05
N VAL A 170 -14.65 18.41 6.56
CA VAL A 170 -14.65 19.84 6.21
C VAL A 170 -13.34 20.48 6.66
N LEU A 171 -12.87 20.14 7.86
CA LEU A 171 -11.58 20.58 8.37
C LEU A 171 -10.41 20.05 7.51
N GLU A 172 -10.46 18.81 7.01
CA GLU A 172 -9.48 18.34 6.02
C GLU A 172 -9.47 19.22 4.74
N ARG A 173 -10.63 19.61 4.21
CA ARG A 173 -10.71 20.50 3.03
C ARG A 173 -10.22 21.92 3.34
N LEU A 174 -10.53 22.45 4.54
CA LEU A 174 -10.05 23.76 4.98
C LEU A 174 -8.52 23.79 5.09
N ILE A 175 -7.88 22.75 5.65
CA ILE A 175 -6.41 22.68 5.76
C ILE A 175 -5.73 22.72 4.37
N HIS A 176 -6.36 22.14 3.35
CA HIS A 176 -5.88 22.24 1.96
C HIS A 176 -5.86 23.67 1.40
N SER A 177 -6.72 24.55 1.91
CA SER A 177 -6.77 25.98 1.53
C SER A 177 -6.07 26.91 2.54
N MET A 178 -5.72 26.41 3.74
CA MET A 178 -4.90 27.17 4.69
C MET A 178 -3.50 27.40 4.10
N GLY A 179 -3.08 28.67 4.04
CA GLY A 179 -1.66 29.01 3.91
C GLY A 179 -0.85 28.64 5.15
N ASP A 180 0.48 28.67 5.04
CA ASP A 180 1.42 28.19 6.07
C ASP A 180 1.18 28.75 7.48
N TRP A 181 0.76 30.02 7.60
CA TRP A 181 0.41 30.60 8.90
C TRP A 181 -0.78 29.87 9.55
N GLY A 182 -1.86 29.62 8.79
CA GLY A 182 -3.04 28.89 9.28
C GLY A 182 -2.74 27.45 9.65
N ARG A 183 -1.92 26.76 8.83
CA ARG A 183 -1.44 25.40 9.13
C ARG A 183 -0.70 25.35 10.48
N ARG A 184 0.21 26.29 10.73
CA ARG A 184 0.93 26.40 12.00
C ARG A 184 0.01 26.76 13.17
N VAL A 185 -0.97 27.65 13.02
CA VAL A 185 -1.94 27.98 14.09
C VAL A 185 -2.78 26.76 14.50
N LEU A 186 -3.30 25.99 13.52
CA LEU A 186 -4.04 24.76 13.82
C LEU A 186 -3.15 23.68 14.45
N MET A 187 -1.91 23.57 14.00
CA MET A 187 -0.94 22.64 14.56
C MET A 187 -0.52 23.03 15.98
N ASP A 188 -0.46 24.33 16.28
CA ASP A 188 -0.22 24.87 17.63
C ASP A 188 -1.39 24.52 18.58
N SER A 189 -2.66 24.69 18.15
CA SER A 189 -3.84 24.38 18.98
C SER A 189 -4.05 22.89 19.29
N PHE A 190 -3.44 21.99 18.51
CA PHE A 190 -3.39 20.55 18.76
C PHE A 190 -2.32 20.15 19.81
N SER A 191 -1.45 21.06 20.24
CA SER A 191 -0.42 20.80 21.27
C SER A 191 -1.01 20.35 22.60
N GLY A 192 -0.36 19.37 23.24
CA GLY A 192 -0.80 18.70 24.47
C GLY A 192 -1.94 17.70 24.26
N LYS A 193 -2.35 17.46 23.00
CA LYS A 193 -3.56 16.69 22.63
C LYS A 193 -3.37 15.81 21.40
N TRP A 194 -2.15 15.69 20.86
CA TRP A 194 -1.84 14.89 19.67
C TRP A 194 -2.20 13.44 19.84
N ARG A 195 -1.93 12.84 21.01
CA ARG A 195 -2.23 11.43 21.27
C ARG A 195 -3.73 11.10 21.05
N PRO A 196 -4.69 11.68 21.80
CA PRO A 196 -6.11 11.37 21.60
C PRO A 196 -6.63 11.75 20.20
N LEU A 197 -6.07 12.78 19.55
CA LEU A 197 -6.40 13.09 18.14
C LEU A 197 -5.96 11.96 17.19
N ILE A 198 -4.73 11.49 17.33
CA ILE A 198 -4.11 10.45 16.49
C ILE A 198 -4.68 9.05 16.76
N GLU A 199 -5.13 8.76 17.98
CA GLU A 199 -5.87 7.54 18.30
C GLU A 199 -7.34 7.58 17.80
N HIS A 200 -7.90 8.75 17.52
CA HIS A 200 -9.32 8.89 17.16
C HIS A 200 -9.64 8.55 15.69
N ARG A 201 -10.78 7.88 15.47
CA ARG A 201 -11.30 7.40 14.16
C ARG A 201 -11.47 8.48 13.08
N PHE A 202 -11.63 9.75 13.47
CA PHE A 202 -11.71 10.89 12.54
C PHE A 202 -10.50 11.83 12.70
N GLY A 203 -10.02 12.01 13.93
CA GLY A 203 -8.87 12.90 14.24
C GLY A 203 -7.58 12.44 13.58
N SER A 204 -7.38 11.12 13.46
CA SER A 204 -6.26 10.54 12.72
C SER A 204 -6.22 10.93 11.24
N HIS A 205 -7.36 11.21 10.61
CA HIS A 205 -7.42 11.67 9.22
C HIS A 205 -7.07 13.17 9.11
N VAL A 206 -7.58 13.99 10.01
CA VAL A 206 -7.20 15.41 10.13
C VAL A 206 -5.70 15.55 10.43
N CYS A 207 -5.17 14.74 11.35
CA CYS A 207 -3.73 14.71 11.66
C CYS A 207 -2.87 14.29 10.47
N GLN A 208 -3.30 13.31 9.66
CA GLN A 208 -2.60 12.97 8.41
C GLN A 208 -2.56 14.16 7.45
N THR A 209 -3.70 14.81 7.21
CA THR A 209 -3.77 15.93 6.24
C THR A 209 -2.97 17.14 6.74
N LEU A 210 -3.01 17.43 8.04
CA LEU A 210 -2.19 18.48 8.66
C LEU A 210 -0.69 18.17 8.62
N ILE A 211 -0.24 16.98 9.06
CA ILE A 211 1.19 16.59 9.07
C ILE A 211 1.76 16.58 7.64
N GLY A 212 1.00 16.09 6.66
CA GLY A 212 1.43 16.08 5.26
C GLY A 212 1.62 17.48 4.68
N LEU A 213 0.62 18.36 4.86
CA LEU A 213 0.66 19.73 4.36
C LEU A 213 1.61 20.65 5.16
N THR A 214 1.93 20.29 6.40
CA THR A 214 3.01 20.91 7.20
C THR A 214 4.39 20.52 6.64
N GLY A 215 4.54 19.33 6.05
CA GLY A 215 5.77 18.93 5.38
C GLY A 215 6.17 19.91 4.27
N GLU A 216 5.21 20.34 3.45
CA GLU A 216 5.41 21.41 2.46
C GLU A 216 5.77 22.77 3.08
N THR A 217 5.15 23.09 4.23
CA THR A 217 5.46 24.32 4.97
C THR A 217 6.90 24.32 5.44
N ILE A 218 7.43 23.18 5.90
CA ILE A 218 8.83 23.01 6.29
C ILE A 218 9.76 23.17 5.08
N ASP A 219 9.41 22.60 3.92
CA ASP A 219 10.15 22.79 2.67
C ASP A 219 10.18 24.27 2.21
N ARG A 220 9.25 25.12 2.68
CA ARG A 220 9.24 26.58 2.48
C ARG A 220 10.02 27.33 3.57
N GLU A 221 9.80 27.03 4.85
CA GLU A 221 10.54 27.61 5.98
C GLU A 221 12.05 27.37 5.85
N ALA A 222 12.47 26.16 5.45
CA ALA A 222 13.87 25.79 5.23
C ALA A 222 14.53 26.54 4.06
N LYS A 223 13.73 27.12 3.15
CA LYS A 223 14.17 27.99 2.04
C LYS A 223 14.10 29.49 2.41
N GLY A 224 13.81 29.82 3.68
CA GLY A 224 13.63 31.19 4.15
C GLY A 224 12.30 31.84 3.74
N VAL A 225 11.36 31.05 3.20
CA VAL A 225 10.06 31.53 2.74
C VAL A 225 9.06 31.46 3.90
N PHE A 226 8.78 32.61 4.50
CA PHE A 226 7.86 32.76 5.63
C PHE A 226 6.69 33.72 5.30
N PRO A 227 5.47 33.46 5.84
CA PRO A 227 4.32 34.36 5.72
C PRO A 227 4.56 35.78 6.24
N ARG A 228 3.78 36.75 5.73
CA ARG A 228 3.86 38.16 6.16
C ARG A 228 3.68 38.32 7.67
N GLN A 229 2.68 37.64 8.23
CA GLN A 229 2.36 37.61 9.66
C GLN A 229 3.54 37.15 10.54
N HIS A 230 4.43 36.30 10.01
CA HIS A 230 5.63 35.87 10.74
C HIS A 230 6.70 36.96 10.77
N ARG A 231 6.87 37.71 9.67
CA ARG A 231 7.81 38.84 9.61
C ARG A 231 7.33 39.97 10.53
N GLU A 232 6.05 40.32 10.43
CA GLU A 232 5.37 41.28 11.32
C GLU A 232 5.54 40.90 12.81
N GLN A 233 5.40 39.62 13.16
CA GLN A 233 5.59 39.13 14.53
C GLN A 233 7.05 39.21 15.00
N VAL A 234 8.03 38.92 14.13
CA VAL A 234 9.46 39.03 14.47
C VAL A 234 9.88 40.50 14.61
N GLU A 235 9.38 41.39 13.75
CA GLU A 235 9.59 42.84 13.82
C GLU A 235 8.94 43.43 15.09
N ALA A 236 7.75 42.96 15.47
CA ALA A 236 7.09 43.35 16.72
C ALA A 236 7.89 42.90 17.96
N ALA A 237 8.37 41.66 17.99
CA ALA A 237 9.20 41.15 19.10
C ALA A 237 10.54 41.91 19.22
N ALA A 238 11.19 42.21 18.09
CA ALA A 238 12.44 42.96 18.06
C ALA A 238 12.28 44.43 18.51
N SER A 239 11.08 45.02 18.36
CA SER A 239 10.82 46.44 18.67
C SER A 239 10.17 46.69 20.03
N LYS A 240 9.49 45.69 20.62
CA LYS A 240 8.80 45.81 21.92
C LYS A 240 9.37 44.91 23.02
N GLY A 241 10.28 43.99 22.68
CA GLY A 241 10.70 42.91 23.57
C GLY A 241 9.64 41.81 23.65
N ASN A 242 9.94 40.72 24.38
CA ASN A 242 9.08 39.54 24.50
C ASN A 242 7.84 39.73 25.42
N GLU A 243 7.44 40.97 25.73
CA GLU A 243 6.36 41.22 26.68
C GLU A 243 4.97 41.28 25.99
N ALA A 244 4.03 40.53 26.57
CA ALA A 244 2.59 40.53 26.30
C ALA A 244 2.04 39.91 24.98
N THR A 245 2.84 39.51 23.99
CA THR A 245 2.35 38.71 22.83
C THR A 245 3.20 37.47 22.59
N GLY A 246 2.61 36.27 22.69
CA GLY A 246 3.30 35.01 22.39
C GLY A 246 3.69 34.88 20.91
N GLN A 247 4.89 34.38 20.66
CA GLN A 247 5.38 34.09 19.31
C GLN A 247 4.82 32.75 18.81
N LEU A 248 4.36 32.68 17.55
CA LEU A 248 3.92 31.43 16.95
C LEU A 248 5.15 30.60 16.56
N ARG A 249 5.17 29.34 17.00
CA ARG A 249 6.24 28.38 16.70
C ARG A 249 6.35 28.12 15.18
N THR A 250 7.57 27.87 14.71
CA THR A 250 7.82 27.39 13.34
C THR A 250 7.23 26.00 13.13
N ALA A 251 6.94 25.62 11.88
CA ALA A 251 6.47 24.26 11.57
C ALA A 251 7.52 23.19 11.95
N THR A 252 8.81 23.55 11.89
CA THR A 252 9.90 22.74 12.43
C THR A 252 9.75 22.48 13.93
N GLN A 253 9.60 23.54 14.75
CA GLN A 253 9.43 23.42 16.20
C GLN A 253 8.15 22.65 16.56
N LEU A 254 7.04 22.92 15.88
CA LEU A 254 5.76 22.24 16.13
C LEU A 254 5.84 20.73 15.85
N LEU A 255 6.62 20.28 14.85
CA LEU A 255 6.88 18.85 14.67
C LEU A 255 7.80 18.26 15.74
N GLN A 256 8.78 19.01 16.24
CA GLN A 256 9.60 18.55 17.35
C GLN A 256 8.75 18.38 18.62
N ASP A 257 7.88 19.34 18.94
CA ASP A 257 6.98 19.26 20.08
C ASP A 257 6.00 18.07 19.96
N LEU A 258 5.42 17.86 18.77
CA LEU A 258 4.58 16.69 18.45
C LEU A 258 5.33 15.38 18.70
N VAL A 259 6.58 15.26 18.25
CA VAL A 259 7.40 14.05 18.47
C VAL A 259 7.64 13.81 19.96
N HIS A 260 8.05 14.83 20.71
CA HIS A 260 8.29 14.70 22.16
C HIS A 260 7.02 14.35 22.94
N GLU A 261 5.86 14.89 22.56
CA GLU A 261 4.58 14.57 23.18
C GLU A 261 4.14 13.11 22.91
N LEU A 262 4.30 12.63 21.68
CA LEU A 262 3.95 11.25 21.35
C LEU A 262 4.95 10.25 21.95
N LEU A 263 6.22 10.62 22.11
CA LEU A 263 7.34 9.71 22.47
C LEU A 263 7.03 8.74 23.62
N PRO A 264 6.41 9.13 24.76
CA PRO A 264 6.06 8.20 25.85
C PRO A 264 5.05 7.10 25.45
N SER A 265 4.35 7.27 24.33
CA SER A 265 3.26 6.40 23.85
C SER A 265 3.46 5.78 22.47
N ILE A 266 4.53 6.11 21.73
CA ILE A 266 4.78 5.56 20.38
C ILE A 266 4.65 4.02 20.32
N PRO A 267 5.18 3.21 21.27
CA PRO A 267 5.02 1.76 21.26
C PRO A 267 3.57 1.28 21.10
N GLN A 268 2.61 1.85 21.84
CA GLN A 268 1.20 1.45 21.75
C GLN A 268 0.49 2.02 20.51
N LEU A 269 1.02 3.11 19.95
CA LEU A 269 0.46 3.74 18.77
C LEU A 269 0.84 3.02 17.46
N LEU A 270 1.94 2.25 17.44
CA LEU A 270 2.39 1.54 16.23
C LEU A 270 1.38 0.49 15.73
N THR A 271 0.74 -0.22 16.65
CA THR A 271 -0.23 -1.30 16.37
C THR A 271 -1.67 -0.79 16.25
N SER A 272 -1.95 0.46 16.64
CA SER A 272 -3.27 1.06 16.53
C SER A 272 -3.64 1.33 15.05
N PRO A 273 -4.82 0.88 14.57
CA PRO A 273 -5.23 1.06 13.18
C PRO A 273 -5.48 2.52 12.79
N PHE A 274 -5.72 3.40 13.77
CA PHE A 274 -5.91 4.85 13.58
C PHE A 274 -4.62 5.65 13.77
N ALA A 275 -3.76 5.27 14.71
CA ALA A 275 -2.53 6.01 15.01
C ALA A 275 -1.33 5.64 14.10
N SER A 276 -1.30 4.41 13.60
CA SER A 276 -0.27 3.94 12.67
C SER A 276 -0.18 4.79 11.38
N PRO A 277 -1.26 5.15 10.65
CA PRO A 277 -1.16 6.01 9.46
C PRO A 277 -0.57 7.42 9.72
N PRO A 278 -1.01 8.20 10.75
CA PRO A 278 -0.32 9.43 11.15
C PRO A 278 1.17 9.25 11.44
N ILE A 279 1.56 8.24 12.22
CA ILE A 279 2.98 7.98 12.55
C ILE A 279 3.79 7.61 11.31
N ARG A 280 3.21 6.85 10.38
CA ARG A 280 3.86 6.53 9.10
C ARG A 280 4.08 7.76 8.23
N LEU A 281 3.14 8.70 8.23
CA LEU A 281 3.33 9.98 7.54
C LEU A 281 4.35 10.87 8.25
N LEU A 282 4.36 10.88 9.59
CA LEU A 282 5.36 11.59 10.39
C LEU A 282 6.78 11.08 10.07
N LEU A 283 7.01 9.77 10.03
CA LEU A 283 8.32 9.19 9.68
C LEU A 283 8.79 9.55 8.25
N ILE A 284 7.86 9.72 7.30
CA ILE A 284 8.15 10.27 5.97
C ILE A 284 8.51 11.76 6.07
N VAL A 285 7.74 12.56 6.80
CA VAL A 285 7.96 14.00 6.96
C VAL A 285 9.25 14.32 7.76
N LEU A 286 9.74 13.41 8.60
CA LEU A 286 11.04 13.49 9.28
C LEU A 286 12.23 12.94 8.45
N SER A 287 11.99 12.33 7.28
CA SER A 287 13.04 11.71 6.45
C SER A 287 13.33 12.51 5.16
N PRO A 288 14.62 12.74 4.81
CA PRO A 288 14.99 13.31 3.51
C PRO A 288 14.69 12.31 2.38
N GLY A 289 14.61 12.80 1.13
CA GLY A 289 14.41 11.98 -0.07
C GLY A 289 13.04 11.28 -0.22
N LYS A 290 12.28 11.10 0.87
CA LYS A 290 10.96 10.45 0.84
C LYS A 290 9.89 11.45 0.37
N THR A 291 9.15 11.09 -0.68
CA THR A 291 8.06 11.91 -1.22
C THR A 291 6.84 11.86 -0.30
N ILE A 292 6.23 13.02 -0.02
CA ILE A 292 5.01 13.10 0.79
C ILE A 292 3.83 12.59 -0.06
N PRO A 293 3.06 11.59 0.39
CA PRO A 293 1.96 11.03 -0.39
C PRO A 293 0.73 11.95 -0.39
N SER A 294 0.44 12.51 -1.57
CA SER A 294 -0.77 13.26 -1.91
C SER A 294 -2.03 12.71 -1.21
N SER A 295 -2.66 13.55 -0.39
CA SER A 295 -3.91 13.28 0.31
C SER A 295 -5.13 13.15 -0.62
N THR A 296 -4.98 13.60 -1.87
CA THR A 296 -6.05 13.62 -2.88
C THR A 296 -6.26 12.27 -3.56
N GLY A 297 -5.23 11.41 -3.59
CA GLY A 297 -5.28 10.07 -4.19
C GLY A 297 -5.36 10.03 -5.73
N ALA A 298 -5.38 11.19 -6.41
CA ALA A 298 -5.55 11.26 -7.87
C ALA A 298 -4.33 10.75 -8.65
N ASP A 299 -3.12 10.95 -8.11
CA ASP A 299 -1.84 10.75 -8.81
C ASP A 299 -1.48 9.27 -9.07
N VAL A 300 -2.28 8.35 -8.50
CA VAL A 300 -2.10 6.89 -8.54
C VAL A 300 -2.33 6.28 -9.93
N GLN A 301 -2.99 7.00 -10.85
CA GLN A 301 -3.46 6.45 -12.11
C GLN A 301 -2.70 6.94 -13.37
N GLU A 302 -1.89 7.99 -13.25
CA GLU A 302 -1.17 8.62 -14.37
C GLU A 302 0.35 8.72 -14.15
N SER A 303 0.86 8.63 -12.91
CA SER A 303 2.30 8.64 -12.65
C SER A 303 2.93 7.26 -12.85
N SER A 304 3.81 7.13 -13.86
CA SER A 304 4.56 5.90 -14.16
C SER A 304 5.76 5.66 -13.23
N SER A 305 6.07 6.61 -12.34
CA SER A 305 7.11 6.48 -11.31
C SER A 305 6.66 5.61 -10.14
N SER A 306 7.31 4.45 -9.95
CA SER A 306 7.04 3.53 -8.82
C SER A 306 7.10 4.21 -7.45
N THR A 307 8.04 5.14 -7.25
CA THR A 307 8.31 5.81 -5.97
C THR A 307 7.08 6.47 -5.33
N HIS A 308 6.22 7.13 -6.11
CA HIS A 308 5.03 7.81 -5.58
C HIS A 308 3.92 6.82 -5.18
N HIS A 309 3.72 5.77 -5.97
CA HIS A 309 2.79 4.69 -5.64
C HIS A 309 3.20 4.00 -4.32
N ASP A 310 4.50 3.73 -4.15
CA ASP A 310 5.00 3.02 -2.98
C ASP A 310 4.84 3.85 -1.69
N ALA A 311 5.18 5.14 -1.71
CA ALA A 311 4.94 6.05 -0.58
C ALA A 311 3.46 6.13 -0.17
N ALA A 312 2.55 6.24 -1.15
CA ALA A 312 1.11 6.28 -0.89
C ALA A 312 0.57 4.95 -0.34
N SER A 313 1.15 3.82 -0.74
CA SER A 313 0.81 2.49 -0.23
C SER A 313 1.34 2.24 1.19
N LYS A 314 2.51 2.80 1.53
CA LYS A 314 3.12 2.71 2.86
C LYS A 314 2.29 3.41 3.93
N VAL A 315 1.64 4.54 3.62
CA VAL A 315 0.82 5.27 4.61
C VAL A 315 -0.63 4.76 4.70
N ARG A 316 -1.32 4.50 3.58
CA ARG A 316 -2.78 4.25 3.59
C ARG A 316 -3.16 2.89 3.00
N SER A 317 -4.16 2.24 3.61
CA SER A 317 -4.67 0.96 3.11
C SER A 317 -5.39 1.11 1.77
N LYS A 318 -5.35 0.06 0.93
CA LYS A 318 -6.03 0.03 -0.38
C LYS A 318 -7.56 0.26 -0.30
N LYS A 319 -8.18 0.04 0.87
CA LYS A 319 -9.59 0.41 1.14
C LYS A 319 -9.75 1.91 1.36
N SER A 320 -8.88 2.52 2.17
CA SER A 320 -8.88 3.98 2.44
C SER A 320 -8.58 4.79 1.18
N GLN A 321 -7.59 4.37 0.38
CA GLN A 321 -7.27 4.97 -0.92
C GLN A 321 -8.50 4.99 -1.85
N ARG A 322 -9.19 3.86 -2.00
CA ARG A 322 -10.42 3.74 -2.81
C ARG A 322 -11.59 4.58 -2.29
N PHE A 323 -11.70 4.76 -0.97
CA PHE A 323 -12.74 5.62 -0.40
C PHE A 323 -12.53 7.10 -0.78
N ARG A 324 -11.29 7.61 -0.64
CA ARG A 324 -10.98 9.00 -1.04
C ARG A 324 -11.06 9.20 -2.56
N ALA A 325 -10.67 8.21 -3.37
CA ALA A 325 -10.86 8.23 -4.82
C ALA A 325 -12.35 8.24 -5.24
N GLY A 326 -13.26 7.70 -4.41
CA GLY A 326 -14.71 7.90 -4.59
C GLY A 326 -15.15 9.30 -4.18
N GLN A 327 -14.61 9.85 -3.08
CA GLN A 327 -14.92 11.22 -2.65
C GLN A 327 -14.45 12.29 -3.65
N THR A 328 -13.43 12.02 -4.48
CA THR A 328 -13.01 12.95 -5.54
C THR A 328 -14.00 13.13 -6.69
N GLU A 329 -15.07 12.32 -6.78
CA GLU A 329 -16.23 12.62 -7.64
C GLU A 329 -17.04 13.83 -7.10
N GLY A 330 -16.99 14.07 -5.78
CA GLY A 330 -17.54 15.24 -5.08
C GLY A 330 -16.49 16.32 -4.80
N GLY A 331 -15.76 16.73 -5.85
CA GLY A 331 -14.73 17.77 -5.79
C GLY A 331 -13.38 17.28 -5.24
N LYS A 332 -12.29 17.56 -5.97
CA LYS A 332 -10.92 17.22 -5.53
C LYS A 332 -10.53 18.09 -4.33
N MET A 333 -9.92 17.49 -3.31
CA MET A 333 -9.31 18.21 -2.19
C MET A 333 -8.13 19.07 -2.69
N ARG A 334 -8.37 20.36 -2.90
CA ARG A 334 -7.42 21.35 -3.43
C ARG A 334 -7.61 22.66 -2.69
N SER A 335 -6.61 23.54 -2.77
CA SER A 335 -6.78 24.93 -2.33
C SER A 335 -7.81 25.64 -3.22
N ILE A 336 -8.70 26.42 -2.61
CA ILE A 336 -9.65 27.28 -3.35
C ILE A 336 -9.07 28.66 -3.73
N VAL A 337 -7.88 29.01 -3.22
CA VAL A 337 -7.25 30.35 -3.36
C VAL A 337 -5.90 30.32 -4.11
N ASP A 338 -5.28 29.15 -4.32
CA ASP A 338 -4.00 29.05 -5.02
C ASP A 338 -4.17 28.63 -6.49
N GLU A 339 -4.27 29.58 -7.42
CA GLU A 339 -4.36 29.29 -8.88
C GLU A 339 -3.37 30.04 -9.78
N ALA A 340 -2.15 30.27 -9.29
CA ALA A 340 -1.02 30.61 -10.18
C ALA A 340 -0.64 29.44 -11.13
N ASP A 341 -1.18 28.23 -10.91
CA ASP A 341 -0.59 26.97 -11.39
C ASP A 341 -1.50 26.12 -12.29
N ALA A 342 -2.82 26.32 -12.35
CA ALA A 342 -3.75 25.42 -13.03
C ALA A 342 -3.54 25.36 -14.56
N ALA A 343 -3.38 26.51 -15.24
CA ALA A 343 -3.06 26.55 -16.66
C ALA A 343 -1.69 25.91 -17.00
N SER A 344 -0.83 25.74 -15.99
CA SER A 344 0.41 24.97 -16.09
C SER A 344 0.29 23.54 -15.54
N SER A 345 -0.90 23.00 -15.26
CA SER A 345 -1.02 21.61 -14.75
C SER A 345 -0.48 20.54 -15.72
N SER A 346 -0.30 20.87 -17.00
CA SER A 346 0.36 20.01 -18.01
C SER A 346 1.82 20.43 -18.31
N LYS A 347 2.37 21.41 -17.59
CA LYS A 347 3.74 21.92 -17.76
C LYS A 347 4.49 22.24 -16.44
N ARG A 348 3.85 22.03 -15.29
CA ARG A 348 4.41 22.05 -13.92
C ARG A 348 4.31 20.70 -13.22
N THR A 349 3.50 19.77 -13.75
CA THR A 349 3.77 18.32 -13.65
C THR A 349 5.13 17.93 -14.26
N SER A 350 5.75 18.82 -15.04
CA SER A 350 7.09 18.72 -15.61
C SER A 350 8.00 19.93 -15.30
N ALA A 351 7.61 20.80 -14.35
CA ALA A 351 8.41 21.98 -13.93
C ALA A 351 8.27 22.38 -12.45
N VAL A 352 7.49 21.66 -11.66
CA VAL A 352 7.96 21.26 -10.32
C VAL A 352 8.89 20.07 -10.57
N GLU A 353 10.04 20.37 -11.20
CA GLU A 353 11.19 19.46 -11.18
C GLU A 353 11.50 19.11 -9.73
N ALA A 354 12.07 17.94 -9.50
CA ALA A 354 12.32 17.35 -8.18
C ALA A 354 13.11 18.28 -7.24
N GLY A 355 12.41 19.24 -6.63
CA GLY A 355 12.94 20.23 -5.72
C GLY A 355 13.24 19.55 -4.40
N GLU A 356 14.44 18.99 -4.32
CA GLU A 356 14.87 18.03 -3.30
C GLU A 356 14.40 18.44 -1.90
N ARG A 357 13.76 17.49 -1.22
CA ARG A 357 13.01 17.76 0.00
C ARG A 357 13.96 18.22 1.12
N ILE A 358 13.86 19.49 1.51
CA ILE A 358 14.79 20.12 2.45
C ILE A 358 14.27 19.90 3.87
N VAL A 359 14.66 18.77 4.45
CA VAL A 359 14.38 18.41 5.84
C VAL A 359 15.47 19.00 6.74
N PRO A 360 15.16 19.95 7.65
CA PRO A 360 16.12 20.46 8.61
C PRO A 360 16.70 19.35 9.49
N ASP A 361 18.00 19.45 9.83
CA ASP A 361 18.69 18.44 10.66
C ASP A 361 18.01 18.23 12.02
N ALA A 362 17.37 19.26 12.57
CA ALA A 362 16.55 19.17 13.78
C ALA A 362 15.43 18.12 13.68
N LEU A 363 14.83 17.94 12.50
CA LEU A 363 13.81 16.90 12.24
C LEU A 363 14.45 15.55 11.86
N ARG A 364 15.59 15.57 11.17
CA ARG A 364 16.39 14.37 10.87
C ARG A 364 16.88 13.67 12.15
N GLU A 365 17.14 14.41 13.22
CA GLU A 365 17.45 13.80 14.52
C GLU A 365 16.18 13.31 15.24
N MET A 366 15.00 13.92 15.04
CA MET A 366 13.75 13.41 15.64
C MET A 366 13.41 11.97 15.19
N ARG A 367 13.66 11.58 13.92
CA ARG A 367 13.47 10.18 13.50
C ARG A 367 14.43 9.20 14.21
N ARG A 368 15.62 9.66 14.62
CA ARG A 368 16.60 8.88 15.40
C ARG A 368 16.26 8.82 16.88
N VAL A 369 15.72 9.90 17.44
CA VAL A 369 15.14 9.92 18.80
C VAL A 369 14.02 8.88 18.89
N ILE A 370 13.09 8.87 17.92
CA ILE A 370 12.03 7.85 17.84
C ILE A 370 12.63 6.43 17.74
N ARG A 371 13.64 6.21 16.86
CA ARG A 371 14.26 4.89 16.69
C ARG A 371 14.91 4.38 17.98
N LYS A 372 15.84 5.15 18.57
CA LYS A 372 16.59 4.77 19.77
C LYS A 372 15.67 4.57 20.98
N ASP A 373 14.65 5.42 21.12
CA ASP A 373 13.65 5.27 22.17
C ASP A 373 12.87 3.95 22.05
N LEU A 374 12.43 3.61 20.83
CA LEU A 374 11.77 2.32 20.56
C LEU A 374 12.70 1.13 20.82
N GLU A 375 13.96 1.18 20.39
CA GLU A 375 14.97 0.15 20.66
C GLU A 375 15.13 -0.11 22.17
N THR A 376 15.19 0.95 23.00
CA THR A 376 15.37 0.80 24.46
C THR A 376 14.15 0.26 25.20
N ARG A 377 12.95 0.34 24.61
CA ARG A 377 11.68 -0.01 25.27
C ARG A 377 11.07 -1.33 24.83
N LEU A 378 11.41 -1.80 23.63
CA LEU A 378 10.76 -2.95 23.00
C LEU A 378 11.70 -4.15 22.97
N SER A 379 11.25 -5.27 23.52
CA SER A 379 11.97 -6.53 23.40
C SER A 379 11.99 -7.01 21.94
N GLY A 380 12.98 -7.84 21.61
CA GLY A 380 13.01 -8.54 20.32
C GLY A 380 11.77 -9.42 20.06
N ALA A 381 11.00 -9.80 21.09
CA ALA A 381 9.72 -10.47 20.90
C ALA A 381 8.63 -9.50 20.37
N GLU A 382 8.55 -8.30 20.93
CA GLU A 382 7.57 -7.28 20.53
C GLU A 382 7.87 -6.72 19.13
N TRP A 383 9.14 -6.46 18.80
CA TRP A 383 9.55 -6.09 17.44
C TRP A 383 9.06 -7.09 16.39
N ARG A 384 9.27 -8.38 16.66
CA ARG A 384 8.86 -9.49 15.76
C ARG A 384 7.34 -9.67 15.71
N ALA A 385 6.63 -9.46 16.81
CA ALA A 385 5.16 -9.49 16.86
C ALA A 385 4.53 -8.34 16.06
N MET A 386 4.91 -7.09 16.34
CA MET A 386 4.43 -5.92 15.59
C MET A 386 4.77 -6.01 14.09
N GLY A 387 5.93 -6.59 13.76
CA GLY A 387 6.39 -6.77 12.38
C GLY A 387 5.46 -7.61 11.49
N VAL A 388 4.66 -8.52 12.08
CA VAL A 388 3.67 -9.34 11.35
C VAL A 388 2.23 -8.81 11.45
N GLU A 389 2.00 -7.71 12.18
CA GLU A 389 0.67 -7.09 12.27
C GLU A 389 0.33 -6.19 11.08
N ASN A 390 -0.96 -6.11 10.75
CA ASN A 390 -1.47 -5.27 9.64
C ASN A 390 -1.31 -3.76 9.87
N ALA A 391 -1.14 -3.32 11.12
CA ALA A 391 -0.95 -1.91 11.49
C ALA A 391 0.50 -1.60 11.88
N GLY A 392 1.13 -2.47 12.68
CA GLY A 392 2.54 -2.34 13.07
C GLY A 392 3.51 -2.60 11.91
N GLY A 393 3.33 -3.68 11.15
CA GLY A 393 4.28 -4.15 10.14
C GLY A 393 4.73 -3.09 9.12
N PRO A 394 3.82 -2.28 8.54
CA PRO A 394 4.21 -1.16 7.66
C PRO A 394 5.00 -0.04 8.34
N VAL A 395 4.90 0.12 9.67
CA VAL A 395 5.77 1.02 10.44
C VAL A 395 7.14 0.38 10.61
N ILE A 396 7.20 -0.88 11.05
CA ILE A 396 8.45 -1.61 11.28
C ILE A 396 9.30 -1.67 10.00
N GLN A 397 8.66 -1.88 8.84
CA GLN A 397 9.32 -1.83 7.53
C GLN A 397 10.01 -0.47 7.29
N MET A 398 9.33 0.65 7.54
CA MET A 398 9.94 1.97 7.36
C MET A 398 10.98 2.33 8.43
N LEU A 399 10.91 1.74 9.62
CA LEU A 399 11.96 1.88 10.63
C LEU A 399 13.25 1.15 10.20
N VAL A 400 13.13 -0.05 9.61
CA VAL A 400 14.27 -0.78 8.99
C VAL A 400 14.85 -0.01 7.79
N GLU A 401 14.01 0.63 6.96
CA GLU A 401 14.49 1.53 5.91
C GLU A 401 15.30 2.71 6.49
N ILE A 402 14.76 3.39 7.52
CA ILE A 402 15.39 4.54 8.17
C ILE A 402 16.68 4.16 8.91
N GLU A 403 16.74 2.95 9.47
CA GLU A 403 17.93 2.38 10.11
C GLU A 403 19.06 2.14 9.10
N ALA A 404 18.73 1.62 7.91
CA ALA A 404 19.69 1.47 6.81
C ALA A 404 20.10 2.83 6.20
N GLU A 405 19.18 3.79 6.11
CA GLU A 405 19.48 5.18 5.69
C GLU A 405 20.36 5.97 6.67
N ASP A 406 20.39 5.57 7.94
CA ASP A 406 21.28 6.13 8.98
C ASP A 406 22.55 5.27 9.21
N GLU A 407 22.79 4.26 8.35
CA GLU A 407 23.92 3.30 8.40
C GLU A 407 24.03 2.49 9.72
N ASP A 408 22.97 2.45 10.53
CA ASP A 408 22.92 1.89 11.89
C ASP A 408 22.60 0.38 11.91
N ALA A 409 22.16 -0.17 10.77
CA ALA A 409 21.72 -1.57 10.59
C ALA A 409 22.80 -2.66 10.79
N SER A 410 24.06 -2.27 11.02
CA SER A 410 25.16 -3.20 11.35
C SER A 410 25.44 -3.31 12.85
N ARG A 411 24.65 -2.65 13.71
CA ARG A 411 24.87 -2.61 15.16
C ARG A 411 24.16 -3.77 15.89
N GLU A 412 24.79 -4.29 16.94
CA GLU A 412 24.18 -5.18 17.94
C GLU A 412 23.01 -4.47 18.66
N GLY A 413 21.86 -5.13 18.78
CA GLY A 413 20.64 -4.49 19.30
C GLY A 413 20.10 -3.36 18.40
N SER A 414 20.34 -3.44 17.09
CA SER A 414 19.57 -2.70 16.08
C SER A 414 18.18 -3.34 15.89
N ILE A 415 17.26 -2.64 15.22
CA ILE A 415 15.95 -3.18 14.83
C ILE A 415 16.16 -4.39 13.91
N LEU A 416 17.08 -4.34 12.95
CA LEU A 416 17.44 -5.49 12.12
C LEU A 416 17.93 -6.68 12.95
N ASP A 417 18.74 -6.45 13.98
CA ASP A 417 19.23 -7.50 14.88
C ASP A 417 18.09 -8.14 15.70
N HIS A 418 17.20 -7.32 16.27
CA HIS A 418 16.01 -7.79 16.97
C HIS A 418 15.06 -8.60 16.08
N LEU A 419 14.87 -8.18 14.82
CA LEU A 419 14.03 -8.88 13.85
C LEU A 419 14.68 -10.17 13.33
N THR A 420 16.00 -10.18 13.16
CA THR A 420 16.76 -11.38 12.73
C THR A 420 17.15 -12.29 13.90
N SER A 421 16.82 -11.90 15.13
CA SER A 421 16.98 -12.66 16.39
C SER A 421 18.43 -12.81 16.89
N GLY A 422 19.29 -11.83 16.63
CA GLY A 422 20.71 -11.81 17.04
C GLY A 422 21.71 -12.06 15.90
N LEU A 423 21.23 -12.27 14.68
CA LEU A 423 22.07 -12.62 13.52
C LEU A 423 23.02 -11.48 13.09
N VAL A 424 22.70 -10.21 13.41
CA VAL A 424 23.63 -9.09 13.15
C VAL A 424 24.77 -9.15 14.16
N ALA A 425 24.45 -9.32 15.44
CA ALA A 425 25.44 -9.49 16.51
C ALA A 425 26.34 -10.73 16.31
N GLU A 426 25.83 -11.82 15.72
CA GLU A 426 26.66 -12.96 15.29
C GLU A 426 27.62 -12.59 14.16
N GLN A 427 27.11 -12.05 13.06
CA GLN A 427 27.82 -11.99 11.78
C GLN A 427 28.73 -10.75 11.62
N VAL A 428 28.65 -9.79 12.54
CA VAL A 428 29.53 -8.59 12.58
C VAL A 428 30.82 -8.82 13.40
N GLN A 429 30.95 -9.98 14.07
CA GLN A 429 32.14 -10.32 14.85
C GLN A 429 33.39 -10.52 13.95
N PRO A 430 34.62 -10.26 14.45
CA PRO A 430 35.86 -10.37 13.66
C PRO A 430 36.12 -11.76 13.05
N THR A 431 35.55 -12.80 13.66
CA THR A 431 35.50 -14.18 13.15
C THR A 431 34.04 -14.65 13.24
N PRO A 432 33.20 -14.39 12.22
CA PRO A 432 31.78 -14.70 12.30
C PRO A 432 31.57 -16.23 12.33
N PRO A 433 30.67 -16.75 13.17
CA PRO A 433 30.32 -18.17 13.21
C PRO A 433 29.48 -18.56 11.98
N GLU A 434 29.22 -19.85 11.79
CA GLU A 434 28.14 -20.24 10.88
C GLU A 434 26.80 -19.68 11.40
N PRO A 435 25.97 -19.04 10.54
CA PRO A 435 24.80 -18.28 10.97
C PRO A 435 23.71 -19.15 11.59
N THR A 436 23.23 -18.77 12.78
CA THR A 436 22.19 -19.54 13.47
C THR A 436 20.84 -19.49 12.75
N SER A 437 20.16 -20.63 12.68
CA SER A 437 18.81 -20.75 12.14
C SER A 437 17.78 -20.51 13.24
N HIS A 438 16.94 -19.48 13.09
CA HIS A 438 15.84 -19.15 14.00
C HIS A 438 14.48 -19.25 13.30
N ASP A 439 13.44 -19.70 14.00
CA ASP A 439 12.12 -20.03 13.42
C ASP A 439 11.35 -18.84 12.86
N PHE A 440 11.66 -17.61 13.29
CA PHE A 440 10.93 -16.41 12.88
C PHE A 440 11.04 -16.14 11.37
N LEU A 441 12.25 -16.04 10.81
CA LEU A 441 12.44 -15.71 9.39
C LEU A 441 11.81 -16.77 8.44
N PRO A 442 11.93 -18.10 8.69
CA PRO A 442 11.15 -19.13 7.99
C PRO A 442 9.63 -18.94 8.04
N SER A 443 9.07 -18.47 9.16
CA SER A 443 7.63 -18.23 9.27
C SER A 443 7.14 -17.14 8.31
N LEU A 444 7.95 -16.08 8.12
CA LEU A 444 7.62 -14.94 7.24
C LEU A 444 7.50 -15.35 5.76
N LEU A 445 8.14 -16.44 5.33
CA LEU A 445 8.00 -16.98 3.96
C LEU A 445 6.58 -17.52 3.65
N ARG A 446 5.78 -17.73 4.71
CA ARG A 446 4.42 -18.30 4.64
C ARG A 446 3.32 -17.37 5.13
N ASP A 447 3.65 -16.26 5.80
CA ASP A 447 2.65 -15.29 6.25
C ASP A 447 2.41 -14.16 5.24
N THR A 448 1.14 -13.75 5.07
CA THR A 448 0.75 -12.73 4.09
C THR A 448 1.16 -11.30 4.44
N THR A 449 1.51 -11.02 5.70
CA THR A 449 1.89 -9.69 6.19
C THR A 449 3.39 -9.66 6.50
N GLY A 450 3.88 -10.65 7.25
CA GLY A 450 5.29 -10.86 7.56
C GLY A 450 6.18 -11.07 6.33
N SER A 451 5.65 -11.59 5.22
CA SER A 451 6.41 -11.66 3.96
C SER A 451 6.78 -10.28 3.41
N HIS A 452 6.03 -9.22 3.69
CA HIS A 452 6.42 -7.85 3.32
C HIS A 452 7.54 -7.31 4.21
N LEU A 453 7.56 -7.69 5.49
CA LEU A 453 8.68 -7.41 6.38
C LEU A 453 9.96 -8.11 5.89
N LEU A 454 9.88 -9.40 5.53
CA LEU A 454 11.06 -10.14 5.04
C LEU A 454 11.56 -9.62 3.68
N GLN A 455 10.68 -9.12 2.80
CA GLN A 455 11.10 -8.40 1.59
C GLN A 455 11.90 -7.14 1.94
N THR A 456 11.45 -6.35 2.92
CA THR A 456 12.15 -5.14 3.36
C THR A 456 13.49 -5.46 4.01
N ILE A 457 13.55 -6.48 4.87
CA ILE A 457 14.80 -6.98 5.48
C ILE A 457 15.81 -7.36 4.40
N LEU A 458 15.42 -8.15 3.38
CA LEU A 458 16.33 -8.54 2.29
C LEU A 458 16.81 -7.36 1.43
N LEU A 459 15.99 -6.33 1.27
CA LEU A 459 16.35 -5.13 0.50
C LEU A 459 17.32 -4.22 1.27
N HIS A 460 17.19 -4.09 2.59
CA HIS A 460 17.89 -3.08 3.39
C HIS A 460 18.99 -3.62 4.33
N ALA A 461 19.10 -4.94 4.57
CA ALA A 461 20.15 -5.51 5.42
C ALA A 461 21.57 -5.33 4.85
N PRO A 462 22.62 -5.14 5.66
CA PRO A 462 24.01 -5.11 5.19
C PRO A 462 24.38 -6.40 4.42
N GLU A 463 25.31 -6.33 3.46
CA GLU A 463 25.56 -7.46 2.53
C GLU A 463 26.05 -8.75 3.21
N VAL A 464 26.76 -8.63 4.34
CA VAL A 464 27.13 -9.76 5.20
C VAL A 464 25.87 -10.46 5.75
N ILE A 465 24.92 -9.69 6.25
CA ILE A 465 23.66 -10.17 6.84
C ILE A 465 22.73 -10.74 5.76
N LEU A 466 22.63 -10.08 4.59
CA LEU A 466 21.92 -10.63 3.44
C LEU A 466 22.53 -11.97 3.00
N SER A 467 23.86 -12.07 2.96
CA SER A 467 24.56 -13.32 2.60
C SER A 467 24.28 -14.45 3.60
N ALA A 468 24.28 -14.15 4.91
CA ALA A 468 23.92 -15.09 5.97
C ALA A 468 22.46 -15.56 5.84
N ILE A 469 21.51 -14.64 5.71
CA ILE A 469 20.08 -14.95 5.51
C ILE A 469 19.88 -15.79 4.23
N TRP A 470 20.54 -15.44 3.13
CA TRP A 470 20.40 -16.16 1.87
C TRP A 470 20.94 -17.59 1.95
N LYS A 471 22.15 -17.78 2.52
CA LYS A 471 22.76 -19.09 2.76
C LYS A 471 21.86 -20.00 3.61
N THR A 472 21.32 -19.49 4.72
CA THR A 472 20.55 -20.29 5.69
C THR A 472 19.15 -20.62 5.19
N TYR A 473 18.43 -19.64 4.64
CA TYR A 473 16.98 -19.76 4.43
C TYR A 473 16.56 -19.97 2.96
N PHE A 474 17.42 -19.66 1.98
CA PHE A 474 17.05 -19.66 0.56
C PHE A 474 17.79 -20.71 -0.27
N VAL A 475 19.11 -20.88 -0.12
CA VAL A 475 19.89 -21.85 -0.92
C VAL A 475 19.35 -23.28 -0.75
N GLY A 476 19.12 -23.98 -1.87
CA GLY A 476 18.53 -25.33 -1.92
C GLY A 476 17.01 -25.36 -1.67
N LYS A 477 16.38 -24.19 -1.55
CA LYS A 477 14.94 -24.00 -1.29
C LYS A 477 14.29 -23.03 -2.29
N VAL A 478 15.06 -22.25 -3.05
CA VAL A 478 14.62 -21.24 -4.03
C VAL A 478 13.60 -21.82 -5.02
N GLY A 479 13.82 -23.00 -5.58
CA GLY A 479 12.91 -23.61 -6.57
C GLY A 479 11.51 -23.86 -6.02
N LYS A 480 11.41 -24.27 -4.75
CA LYS A 480 10.14 -24.47 -4.03
C LYS A 480 9.52 -23.15 -3.59
N LEU A 481 10.35 -22.19 -3.15
CA LEU A 481 9.89 -20.87 -2.69
C LEU A 481 9.42 -19.97 -3.84
N ALA A 482 10.05 -20.03 -5.02
CA ALA A 482 9.62 -19.33 -6.24
C ALA A 482 8.24 -19.81 -6.71
N SER A 483 7.96 -21.09 -6.56
CA SER A 483 6.64 -21.68 -6.82
C SER A 483 5.63 -21.43 -5.69
N HIS A 484 6.01 -20.86 -4.53
CA HIS A 484 5.12 -20.67 -3.39
C HIS A 484 4.31 -19.35 -3.50
N PRO A 485 2.98 -19.34 -3.26
CA PRO A 485 2.12 -18.16 -3.49
C PRO A 485 2.46 -16.91 -2.68
N ILE A 486 3.28 -17.02 -1.62
CA ILE A 486 3.74 -15.91 -0.77
C ILE A 486 5.25 -15.71 -0.96
N GLY A 487 6.04 -16.69 -0.52
CA GLY A 487 7.51 -16.76 -0.69
C GLY A 487 8.09 -16.34 -2.06
N ASN A 488 7.37 -16.47 -3.18
CA ASN A 488 7.84 -15.97 -4.49
C ASN A 488 8.20 -14.47 -4.49
N TYR A 489 7.45 -13.64 -3.76
CA TYR A 489 7.72 -12.20 -3.65
C TYR A 489 8.93 -11.89 -2.76
N VAL A 490 9.21 -12.78 -1.80
CA VAL A 490 10.40 -12.70 -0.94
C VAL A 490 11.64 -13.09 -1.75
N VAL A 491 11.58 -14.19 -2.50
CA VAL A 491 12.63 -14.63 -3.42
C VAL A 491 12.92 -13.55 -4.47
N SER A 492 11.89 -12.98 -5.10
CA SER A 492 12.07 -11.94 -6.12
C SER A 492 12.65 -10.63 -5.55
N SER A 493 12.44 -10.34 -4.26
CA SER A 493 13.04 -9.17 -3.61
C SER A 493 14.50 -9.40 -3.21
N GLY A 494 14.86 -10.60 -2.72
CA GLY A 494 16.26 -10.95 -2.47
C GLY A 494 17.10 -11.01 -3.76
N ILE A 495 16.53 -11.50 -4.86
CA ILE A 495 17.20 -11.56 -6.18
C ILE A 495 17.71 -10.19 -6.64
N LYS A 496 17.01 -9.08 -6.32
CA LYS A 496 17.41 -7.71 -6.68
C LYS A 496 18.77 -7.28 -6.10
N ARG A 497 19.35 -8.06 -5.19
CA ARG A 497 20.68 -7.81 -4.60
C ARG A 497 21.69 -8.93 -4.80
N LEU A 498 21.32 -9.99 -5.53
CA LEU A 498 22.28 -11.05 -5.88
C LEU A 498 23.12 -10.64 -7.09
N GLU A 499 24.35 -11.15 -7.14
CA GLU A 499 25.33 -10.88 -8.20
C GLU A 499 26.10 -12.16 -8.56
N GLY A 500 26.73 -12.17 -9.74
CA GLY A 500 27.64 -13.23 -10.17
C GLY A 500 27.11 -14.65 -9.96
N GLU A 501 27.88 -15.48 -9.25
CA GLU A 501 27.55 -16.88 -9.02
C GLU A 501 26.29 -17.08 -8.15
N LYS A 502 25.98 -16.16 -7.22
CA LYS A 502 24.73 -16.23 -6.43
C LYS A 502 23.50 -16.20 -7.36
N LEU A 503 23.55 -15.35 -8.39
CA LEU A 503 22.46 -15.15 -9.35
C LEU A 503 22.36 -16.32 -10.34
N ARG A 504 23.50 -16.86 -10.81
CA ARG A 504 23.52 -18.09 -11.64
C ARG A 504 23.02 -19.32 -10.87
N ALA A 505 23.39 -19.48 -9.60
CA ALA A 505 22.96 -20.59 -8.75
C ALA A 505 21.43 -20.63 -8.59
N VAL A 506 20.77 -19.46 -8.44
CA VAL A 506 19.30 -19.36 -8.43
C VAL A 506 18.70 -19.94 -9.72
N MET A 507 19.23 -19.56 -10.89
CA MET A 507 18.70 -20.02 -12.17
C MET A 507 18.88 -21.54 -12.36
N LEU A 508 20.02 -22.10 -11.95
CA LEU A 508 20.23 -23.54 -11.95
C LEU A 508 19.27 -24.29 -11.01
N GLU A 509 18.96 -23.73 -9.83
CA GLU A 509 18.01 -24.33 -8.89
C GLU A 509 16.55 -24.26 -9.40
N LEU A 510 16.18 -23.18 -10.09
CA LEU A 510 14.88 -23.04 -10.76
C LEU A 510 14.72 -24.08 -11.88
N GLU A 511 15.75 -24.28 -12.70
CA GLU A 511 15.75 -25.32 -13.74
C GLU A 511 15.64 -26.73 -13.14
N ALA A 512 16.40 -27.03 -12.08
CA ALA A 512 16.40 -28.34 -11.42
C ALA A 512 15.06 -28.73 -10.77
N VAL A 513 14.21 -27.75 -10.42
CA VAL A 513 12.87 -27.97 -9.85
C VAL A 513 11.75 -27.87 -10.92
N GLY A 514 12.10 -27.63 -12.18
CA GLY A 514 11.14 -27.51 -13.28
C GLY A 514 10.57 -26.10 -13.39
N VAL A 515 11.33 -25.19 -14.01
CA VAL A 515 11.00 -23.75 -14.11
C VAL A 515 9.67 -23.44 -14.83
N SER A 516 9.15 -24.34 -15.67
CA SER A 516 7.82 -24.18 -16.31
C SER A 516 6.65 -24.19 -15.32
N ASN A 517 6.83 -24.72 -14.10
CA ASN A 517 5.85 -24.60 -13.02
C ASN A 517 5.57 -23.14 -12.62
N LEU A 518 6.52 -22.22 -12.82
CA LEU A 518 6.29 -20.78 -12.60
C LEU A 518 5.30 -20.19 -13.63
N ILE A 519 5.30 -20.71 -14.86
CA ILE A 519 4.36 -20.29 -15.90
C ILE A 519 2.98 -20.90 -15.64
N ARG A 520 2.90 -22.22 -15.45
CA ARG A 520 1.66 -22.97 -15.16
C ARG A 520 0.92 -22.42 -13.91
N THR A 521 1.65 -21.91 -12.92
CA THR A 521 1.06 -21.30 -11.71
C THR A 521 0.95 -19.76 -11.74
N ALA A 522 1.30 -19.11 -12.86
CA ALA A 522 1.30 -17.66 -13.08
C ALA A 522 2.16 -16.85 -12.08
N ARG A 523 3.30 -17.39 -11.65
CA ARG A 523 4.26 -16.84 -10.67
C ARG A 523 5.54 -16.31 -11.34
N THR A 524 5.37 -15.42 -12.33
CA THR A 524 6.50 -14.84 -13.10
C THR A 524 7.30 -13.76 -12.34
N SER A 525 6.95 -13.43 -11.10
CA SER A 525 7.63 -12.43 -10.26
C SER A 525 9.14 -12.67 -10.12
N VAL A 526 9.53 -13.93 -9.93
CA VAL A 526 10.92 -14.37 -9.83
C VAL A 526 11.64 -14.25 -11.18
N LEU A 527 11.00 -14.64 -12.28
CA LEU A 527 11.56 -14.47 -13.63
C LEU A 527 11.76 -12.99 -13.98
N LYS A 528 10.82 -12.11 -13.62
CA LYS A 528 10.97 -10.66 -13.82
C LYS A 528 12.14 -10.10 -13.01
N ALA A 529 12.27 -10.48 -11.73
CA ALA A 529 13.38 -10.00 -10.89
C ALA A 529 14.75 -10.46 -11.41
N LEU A 530 14.86 -11.66 -11.99
CA LEU A 530 16.08 -12.11 -12.68
C LEU A 530 16.39 -11.23 -13.89
N VAL A 531 15.39 -10.91 -14.72
CA VAL A 531 15.55 -10.01 -15.89
C VAL A 531 15.95 -8.60 -15.45
N ASP A 532 15.27 -8.04 -14.45
CA ASP A 532 15.57 -6.71 -13.91
C ASP A 532 17.02 -6.63 -13.40
N ARG A 533 17.44 -7.61 -12.59
CA ARG A 533 18.79 -7.61 -11.98
C ARG A 533 19.90 -7.90 -12.98
N THR A 534 19.66 -8.76 -13.96
CA THR A 534 20.65 -9.02 -15.03
C THR A 534 20.77 -7.84 -16.00
N ALA A 535 19.68 -7.11 -16.27
CA ALA A 535 19.70 -5.85 -17.01
C ALA A 535 20.56 -4.80 -16.27
N GLU A 536 20.30 -4.60 -14.97
CA GLU A 536 21.02 -3.68 -14.10
C GLU A 536 22.52 -3.96 -14.04
N LEU A 537 22.91 -5.22 -13.85
CA LEU A 537 24.32 -5.64 -13.74
C LEU A 537 25.07 -5.73 -15.08
N GLY A 538 24.36 -5.70 -16.22
CA GLY A 538 24.95 -5.99 -17.55
C GLY A 538 25.49 -7.43 -17.69
N GLN A 539 25.06 -8.36 -16.82
CA GLN A 539 25.65 -9.69 -16.67
C GLN A 539 24.59 -10.79 -16.73
N LEU A 540 24.98 -12.00 -17.16
CA LEU A 540 24.10 -13.17 -17.34
C LEU A 540 22.91 -12.95 -18.33
N GLN A 541 22.95 -11.88 -19.13
CA GLN A 541 21.98 -11.49 -20.17
C GLN A 541 21.39 -12.67 -20.96
N LEU A 542 22.25 -13.52 -21.51
CA LEU A 542 21.86 -14.67 -22.33
C LEU A 542 21.36 -15.87 -21.51
N GLU A 543 21.86 -16.04 -20.29
CA GLU A 543 21.49 -17.15 -19.41
C GLU A 543 20.06 -16.98 -18.88
N VAL A 544 19.64 -15.76 -18.51
CA VAL A 544 18.25 -15.51 -18.07
C VAL A 544 17.25 -15.68 -19.21
N VAL A 545 17.61 -15.26 -20.44
CA VAL A 545 16.77 -15.49 -21.63
C VAL A 545 16.64 -16.99 -21.91
N ALA A 546 17.72 -17.76 -21.79
CA ALA A 546 17.67 -19.22 -21.92
C ALA A 546 16.78 -19.88 -20.83
N CYS A 547 16.88 -19.42 -19.58
CA CYS A 547 16.04 -19.88 -18.46
C CYS A 547 14.55 -19.57 -18.71
N ILE A 548 14.22 -18.38 -19.24
CA ILE A 548 12.85 -17.99 -19.60
C ILE A 548 12.34 -18.80 -20.80
N CYS A 549 13.15 -19.03 -21.83
CA CYS A 549 12.79 -19.90 -22.93
C CYS A 549 12.45 -21.32 -22.45
N LYS A 550 13.25 -21.89 -21.53
CA LYS A 550 12.93 -23.18 -20.88
C LYS A 550 11.62 -23.12 -20.07
N ALA A 551 11.35 -22.02 -19.37
CA ALA A 551 10.10 -21.83 -18.62
C ALA A 551 8.85 -21.89 -19.50
N PHE A 552 8.93 -21.41 -20.74
CA PHE A 552 7.85 -21.52 -21.73
C PHE A 552 7.93 -22.79 -22.60
N GLU A 553 8.83 -23.72 -22.31
CA GLU A 553 9.07 -24.95 -23.11
C GLU A 553 9.51 -24.63 -24.58
N LEU A 554 10.28 -23.56 -24.79
CA LEU A 554 10.74 -23.02 -26.08
C LEU A 554 12.22 -23.32 -26.36
N GLU A 555 12.55 -24.53 -26.79
CA GLU A 555 13.94 -24.93 -27.00
C GLU A 555 14.51 -24.44 -28.34
N THR A 556 13.81 -24.69 -29.44
CA THR A 556 14.33 -24.46 -30.80
C THR A 556 14.21 -23.00 -31.27
N PHE A 557 15.01 -22.62 -32.27
CA PHE A 557 14.95 -21.26 -32.84
C PHE A 557 13.59 -20.89 -33.48
N PRO A 558 12.89 -21.79 -34.20
CA PRO A 558 11.52 -21.52 -34.63
C PRO A 558 10.55 -21.28 -33.47
N GLU A 559 10.64 -22.07 -32.39
CA GLU A 559 9.73 -21.96 -31.24
C GLU A 559 9.96 -20.69 -30.42
N LYS A 560 11.20 -20.21 -30.33
CA LYS A 560 11.52 -18.92 -29.70
C LYS A 560 10.82 -17.72 -30.35
N LYS A 561 10.30 -17.84 -31.59
CA LYS A 561 9.42 -16.82 -32.20
C LYS A 561 8.06 -16.71 -31.52
N LEU A 562 7.61 -17.75 -30.79
CA LEU A 562 6.36 -17.77 -30.03
C LEU A 562 6.52 -17.24 -28.59
N LEU A 563 7.70 -16.75 -28.19
CA LEU A 563 7.95 -16.24 -26.84
C LEU A 563 6.96 -15.13 -26.43
N VAL A 564 6.69 -14.14 -27.29
CA VAL A 564 5.73 -13.07 -27.04
C VAL A 564 4.30 -13.61 -26.84
N PRO A 565 3.68 -14.38 -27.75
CA PRO A 565 2.32 -14.87 -27.54
C PRO A 565 2.19 -15.90 -26.40
N CYS A 566 3.19 -16.78 -26.20
CA CYS A 566 3.23 -17.67 -25.03
C CYS A 566 3.32 -16.88 -23.71
N ALA A 567 4.23 -15.90 -23.62
CA ALA A 567 4.37 -15.08 -22.43
C ALA A 567 3.19 -14.14 -22.20
N LEU A 568 2.61 -13.53 -23.24
CA LEU A 568 1.40 -12.72 -23.15
C LEU A 568 0.25 -13.54 -22.54
N THR A 569 0.05 -14.79 -22.97
CA THR A 569 -1.05 -15.63 -22.50
C THR A 569 -0.74 -16.43 -21.23
N LEU A 570 0.55 -16.53 -20.85
CA LEU A 570 1.10 -17.42 -19.81
C LEU A 570 0.83 -18.91 -20.05
N ASN A 571 0.79 -19.31 -21.32
CA ASN A 571 0.79 -20.71 -21.70
C ASN A 571 2.22 -21.18 -22.03
N VAL A 572 2.59 -22.38 -21.56
CA VAL A 572 3.74 -23.11 -22.08
C VAL A 572 3.47 -23.55 -23.53
N LEU A 573 4.52 -23.88 -24.29
CA LEU A 573 4.42 -24.17 -25.72
C LEU A 573 3.36 -25.21 -26.10
N LYS A 574 3.21 -26.27 -25.30
CA LYS A 574 2.21 -27.34 -25.52
C LYS A 574 0.79 -26.78 -25.43
N SER A 575 0.42 -26.22 -24.28
CA SER A 575 -0.90 -25.64 -24.03
C SER A 575 -1.20 -24.45 -24.94
N TYR A 576 -0.19 -23.68 -25.34
CA TYR A 576 -0.34 -22.63 -26.35
C TYR A 576 -0.71 -23.23 -27.71
N LYS A 577 0.03 -24.25 -28.18
CA LYS A 577 -0.28 -24.96 -29.44
C LYS A 577 -1.71 -25.54 -29.38
N ALA A 578 -2.04 -26.31 -28.36
CA ALA A 578 -3.37 -26.90 -28.15
C ALA A 578 -4.50 -25.86 -28.17
N ALA A 579 -4.35 -24.73 -27.45
CA ALA A 579 -5.31 -23.64 -27.45
C ALA A 579 -5.48 -22.95 -28.83
N THR A 580 -4.47 -23.02 -29.71
CA THR A 580 -4.55 -22.50 -31.09
C THR A 580 -5.04 -23.51 -32.12
N THR A 581 -4.82 -24.81 -31.92
CA THR A 581 -5.25 -25.88 -32.84
C THR A 581 -6.63 -26.44 -32.52
N GLY A 582 -7.11 -26.27 -31.28
CA GLY A 582 -8.36 -26.87 -30.79
C GLY A 582 -8.20 -28.34 -30.39
N GLU A 583 -6.97 -28.81 -30.18
CA GLU A 583 -6.66 -30.15 -29.70
C GLU A 583 -6.75 -30.20 -28.16
N GLU A 584 -7.24 -31.30 -27.60
CA GLU A 584 -7.47 -31.45 -26.15
C GLU A 584 -6.14 -31.69 -25.40
N ASP A 585 -5.76 -30.76 -24.52
CA ASP A 585 -4.51 -30.80 -23.76
C ASP A 585 -4.63 -31.71 -22.53
N ALA A 586 -4.19 -32.97 -22.66
CA ALA A 586 -4.38 -34.02 -21.65
C ALA A 586 -3.77 -33.73 -20.27
N ASP A 587 -2.80 -32.81 -20.17
CA ASP A 587 -2.23 -32.36 -18.90
C ASP A 587 -3.26 -31.55 -18.05
N VAL A 588 -4.29 -30.97 -18.67
CA VAL A 588 -5.22 -30.03 -18.02
C VAL A 588 -6.24 -30.71 -17.10
N GLU A 589 -6.66 -31.95 -17.41
CA GLU A 589 -7.58 -32.70 -16.54
C GLU A 589 -6.91 -33.20 -15.25
N ALA A 590 -5.58 -33.40 -15.27
CA ALA A 590 -4.83 -33.96 -14.14
C ALA A 590 -4.62 -32.98 -12.97
N GLU A 591 -4.52 -31.68 -13.25
CA GLU A 591 -4.32 -30.62 -12.23
C GLU A 591 -5.61 -30.25 -11.47
N ALA A 592 -6.77 -30.82 -11.84
CA ALA A 592 -8.05 -30.64 -11.16
C ALA A 592 -8.15 -31.40 -9.80
N SER A 593 -7.07 -31.37 -9.00
CA SER A 593 -6.95 -32.09 -7.73
C SER A 593 -8.04 -31.65 -6.73
N PRO A 594 -8.91 -32.57 -6.26
CA PRO A 594 -9.94 -32.25 -5.28
C PRO A 594 -9.31 -32.05 -3.90
N ALA A 595 -8.96 -30.80 -3.58
CA ALA A 595 -8.41 -30.43 -2.28
C ALA A 595 -9.37 -30.82 -1.13
N ASP A 596 -8.84 -31.54 -0.15
CA ASP A 596 -9.59 -32.12 0.96
C ASP A 596 -10.50 -31.09 1.68
N PRO A 597 -11.82 -31.34 1.78
CA PRO A 597 -12.75 -30.43 2.46
C PRO A 597 -12.48 -30.18 3.95
N ALA A 598 -11.68 -31.02 4.62
CA ALA A 598 -11.64 -31.12 6.07
C ALA A 598 -11.00 -29.93 6.82
N GLN A 599 -10.23 -29.06 6.18
CA GLN A 599 -9.46 -28.00 6.86
C GLN A 599 -9.80 -26.55 6.44
N ARG A 600 -11.07 -26.15 6.54
CA ARG A 600 -11.49 -24.74 6.37
C ARG A 600 -12.45 -24.23 7.44
N HIS A 601 -11.96 -24.07 8.67
CA HIS A 601 -12.61 -23.17 9.62
C HIS A 601 -12.47 -21.71 9.17
N GLY A 602 -13.58 -21.02 8.88
CA GLY A 602 -13.66 -19.56 8.87
C GLY A 602 -13.77 -18.83 7.51
N TRP A 603 -13.59 -19.48 6.36
CA TRP A 603 -13.66 -18.78 5.05
C TRP A 603 -15.02 -18.92 4.35
N LYS A 604 -15.79 -17.84 4.28
CA LYS A 604 -17.00 -17.78 3.41
C LYS A 604 -16.55 -17.83 1.94
N PRO A 605 -17.17 -18.67 1.08
CA PRO A 605 -16.81 -18.73 -0.33
C PRO A 605 -17.08 -17.38 -1.00
N ARG A 606 -16.05 -16.81 -1.62
CA ARG A 606 -16.22 -15.74 -2.62
C ARG A 606 -16.99 -16.34 -3.80
N GLN A 607 -17.79 -15.54 -4.51
CA GLN A 607 -18.41 -15.98 -5.76
C GLN A 607 -17.34 -16.50 -6.73
N PRO A 608 -17.67 -17.50 -7.58
CA PRO A 608 -16.72 -18.01 -8.57
C PRO A 608 -16.23 -16.83 -9.42
N LYS A 609 -14.90 -16.72 -9.57
CA LYS A 609 -14.33 -15.85 -10.61
C LYS A 609 -14.87 -16.37 -11.94
N LYS A 610 -15.25 -15.44 -12.83
CA LYS A 610 -15.49 -15.76 -14.24
C LYS A 610 -14.21 -16.44 -14.76
N GLU A 611 -14.33 -17.69 -15.21
CA GLU A 611 -13.20 -18.43 -15.74
C GLU A 611 -12.66 -17.74 -17.00
N ARG A 612 -11.35 -17.84 -17.17
CA ARG A 612 -10.58 -16.96 -18.06
C ARG A 612 -10.41 -17.62 -19.42
N ALA A 613 -10.57 -16.86 -20.50
CA ALA A 613 -10.26 -17.36 -21.82
C ALA A 613 -8.75 -17.70 -21.91
N PRO A 614 -8.35 -18.92 -22.34
CA PRO A 614 -6.95 -19.36 -22.33
C PRO A 614 -5.98 -18.46 -23.12
N MET A 615 -6.48 -17.70 -24.10
CA MET A 615 -5.70 -16.80 -24.94
C MET A 615 -5.79 -15.31 -24.57
N GLU A 616 -6.39 -14.94 -23.43
CA GLU A 616 -6.46 -13.54 -22.99
C GLU A 616 -5.07 -13.04 -22.51
N PRO A 617 -4.55 -11.89 -22.99
CA PRO A 617 -3.26 -11.36 -22.54
C PRO A 617 -3.24 -11.01 -21.04
N THR A 618 -2.15 -11.37 -20.35
CA THR A 618 -2.01 -11.31 -18.89
C THR A 618 -1.14 -10.12 -18.45
N MET A 619 -1.43 -9.52 -17.30
CA MET A 619 -0.59 -8.46 -16.73
C MET A 619 0.82 -8.98 -16.41
N GLN A 620 0.93 -10.14 -15.77
CA GLN A 620 2.21 -10.68 -15.30
C GLN A 620 3.11 -11.16 -16.44
N GLY A 621 2.52 -11.53 -17.57
CA GLY A 621 3.20 -11.85 -18.82
C GLY A 621 3.63 -10.61 -19.60
N ALA A 622 2.74 -9.62 -19.75
CA ALA A 622 3.07 -8.34 -20.37
C ALA A 622 4.22 -7.64 -19.62
N ILE A 623 4.17 -7.58 -18.29
CA ILE A 623 5.22 -7.01 -17.42
C ILE A 623 6.55 -7.77 -17.54
N LEU A 624 6.52 -9.10 -17.74
CA LEU A 624 7.74 -9.88 -18.00
C LEU A 624 8.36 -9.50 -19.37
N ILE A 625 7.55 -9.40 -20.42
CA ILE A 625 8.02 -9.00 -21.76
C ILE A 625 8.57 -7.57 -21.74
N GLN A 626 7.90 -6.63 -21.06
CA GLN A 626 8.37 -5.25 -20.89
C GLN A 626 9.75 -5.20 -20.23
N ALA A 627 9.98 -6.01 -19.18
CA ALA A 627 11.29 -6.13 -18.55
C ALA A 627 12.35 -6.70 -19.51
N MET A 628 11.99 -7.66 -20.38
CA MET A 628 12.92 -8.24 -21.36
C MET A 628 13.40 -7.24 -22.42
N PHE A 629 12.67 -6.14 -22.67
CA PHE A 629 13.16 -5.03 -23.51
C PHE A 629 14.17 -4.11 -22.81
N GLY A 630 14.45 -4.31 -21.51
CA GLY A 630 15.53 -3.66 -20.77
C GLY A 630 16.89 -4.39 -20.86
N LEU A 631 16.93 -5.58 -21.46
CA LEU A 631 18.16 -6.35 -21.67
C LEU A 631 19.05 -5.73 -22.77
N ASP A 632 20.33 -6.09 -22.79
CA ASP A 632 21.27 -5.65 -23.82
C ASP A 632 21.28 -6.56 -25.06
N ALA A 633 21.86 -6.08 -26.15
CA ALA A 633 22.19 -6.93 -27.28
C ALA A 633 23.38 -7.84 -26.91
N PRO A 634 23.37 -9.15 -27.27
CA PRO A 634 22.39 -9.82 -28.13
C PRO A 634 21.18 -10.44 -27.41
N ALA A 635 21.09 -10.39 -26.07
CA ALA A 635 20.01 -11.05 -25.31
C ALA A 635 18.60 -10.54 -25.71
N VAL A 636 18.44 -9.22 -25.81
CA VAL A 636 17.18 -8.56 -26.22
C VAL A 636 16.72 -8.94 -27.63
N GLU A 637 17.62 -9.37 -28.52
CA GLU A 637 17.23 -9.73 -29.89
C GLU A 637 16.32 -10.97 -29.92
N THR A 638 16.30 -11.81 -28.87
CA THR A 638 15.37 -12.95 -28.78
C THR A 638 13.91 -12.49 -28.68
N ILE A 639 13.61 -11.54 -27.79
CA ILE A 639 12.25 -11.04 -27.60
C ILE A 639 11.82 -10.12 -28.76
N ILE A 640 12.75 -9.35 -29.33
CA ILE A 640 12.52 -8.54 -30.53
C ILE A 640 12.16 -9.42 -31.74
N ASN A 641 12.89 -10.51 -32.00
CA ASN A 641 12.61 -11.41 -33.11
C ASN A 641 11.29 -12.19 -32.94
N SER A 642 10.81 -12.35 -31.70
CA SER A 642 9.48 -12.89 -31.43
C SER A 642 8.38 -11.86 -31.70
N LEU A 643 8.51 -10.62 -31.22
CA LEU A 643 7.54 -9.55 -31.48
C LEU A 643 7.43 -9.25 -32.99
N LEU A 644 8.57 -9.02 -33.66
CA LEU A 644 8.65 -8.72 -35.09
C LEU A 644 8.55 -9.98 -35.99
N GLY A 645 8.03 -11.08 -35.42
CA GLY A 645 7.65 -12.32 -36.09
C GLY A 645 6.14 -12.62 -36.01
N GLN A 646 5.35 -11.81 -35.30
CA GLN A 646 3.88 -11.92 -35.29
C GLN A 646 3.26 -11.36 -36.59
N SER A 647 1.99 -11.67 -36.86
CA SER A 647 1.29 -11.07 -38.01
C SER A 647 0.93 -9.60 -37.76
N VAL A 648 0.69 -8.84 -38.83
CA VAL A 648 0.27 -7.43 -38.73
C VAL A 648 -1.04 -7.30 -37.95
N ASP A 649 -1.99 -8.22 -38.16
CA ASP A 649 -3.25 -8.21 -37.42
C ASP A 649 -3.08 -8.58 -35.94
N ASP A 650 -2.09 -9.41 -35.58
CA ASP A 650 -1.77 -9.70 -34.18
C ASP A 650 -1.12 -8.51 -33.48
N LEU A 651 -0.27 -7.75 -34.17
CA LEU A 651 0.30 -6.51 -33.66
C LEU A 651 -0.79 -5.44 -33.41
N ILE A 652 -1.79 -5.36 -34.29
CA ILE A 652 -2.96 -4.46 -34.12
C ILE A 652 -3.86 -4.95 -32.97
N ARG A 653 -4.14 -6.27 -32.87
CA ARG A 653 -4.83 -6.86 -31.70
C ARG A 653 -4.10 -6.58 -30.39
N MET A 654 -2.77 -6.64 -30.38
CA MET A 654 -1.95 -6.29 -29.23
C MET A 654 -2.12 -4.82 -28.85
N ALA A 655 -2.03 -3.91 -29.83
CA ALA A 655 -2.16 -2.47 -29.64
C ALA A 655 -3.52 -2.05 -29.07
N HIS A 656 -4.60 -2.69 -29.50
CA HIS A 656 -5.97 -2.31 -29.10
C HIS A 656 -6.40 -2.90 -27.74
N HIS A 657 -5.58 -3.77 -27.14
CA HIS A 657 -5.93 -4.47 -25.91
C HIS A 657 -5.19 -3.87 -24.69
N PRO A 658 -5.90 -3.50 -23.60
CA PRO A 658 -5.39 -2.66 -22.50
C PRO A 658 -4.16 -3.19 -21.73
N ILE A 659 -3.78 -4.45 -21.95
CA ILE A 659 -2.67 -5.11 -21.25
C ILE A 659 -1.44 -5.28 -22.17
N SER A 660 -1.68 -5.52 -23.46
CA SER A 660 -0.63 -5.81 -24.46
C SER A 660 -0.20 -4.59 -25.26
N SER A 661 -1.00 -3.51 -25.25
CA SER A 661 -0.61 -2.18 -25.74
C SER A 661 0.70 -1.73 -25.12
N HIS A 662 0.83 -1.90 -23.80
CA HIS A 662 2.02 -1.61 -23.01
C HIS A 662 3.26 -2.45 -23.37
N VAL A 663 3.11 -3.56 -24.10
CA VAL A 663 4.26 -4.31 -24.67
C VAL A 663 4.83 -3.59 -25.89
N LEU A 664 3.98 -2.96 -26.70
CA LEU A 664 4.42 -2.09 -27.80
C LEU A 664 5.02 -0.79 -27.25
N ASP A 665 4.42 -0.19 -26.22
CA ASP A 665 4.97 0.99 -25.52
C ASP A 665 6.43 0.72 -25.09
N ALA A 666 6.69 -0.38 -24.37
CA ALA A 666 8.03 -0.71 -23.88
C ALA A 666 9.03 -1.03 -25.01
N PHE A 667 8.58 -1.65 -26.11
CA PHE A 667 9.43 -1.87 -27.28
C PHE A 667 9.83 -0.54 -27.97
N LEU A 668 8.89 0.41 -28.02
CA LEU A 668 9.08 1.72 -28.66
C LEU A 668 9.85 2.71 -27.78
N ILE A 669 9.68 2.65 -26.46
CA ILE A 669 10.33 3.56 -25.49
C ILE A 669 11.74 3.05 -25.11
N SER A 670 12.00 1.74 -25.17
CA SER A 670 13.30 1.19 -24.78
C SER A 670 14.46 1.77 -25.61
N THR A 671 15.49 2.24 -24.90
CA THR A 671 16.78 2.69 -25.45
C THR A 671 17.68 1.52 -25.87
N LYS A 672 17.42 0.30 -25.35
CA LYS A 672 18.13 -0.93 -25.73
C LYS A 672 17.64 -1.48 -27.07
N VAL A 673 16.39 -1.19 -27.46
CA VAL A 673 15.82 -1.56 -28.76
C VAL A 673 16.37 -0.63 -29.84
N ALA A 674 17.42 -1.06 -30.53
CA ALA A 674 18.05 -0.29 -31.61
C ALA A 674 17.04 0.14 -32.69
N ALA A 675 17.14 1.39 -33.17
CA ALA A 675 16.18 2.00 -34.10
C ALA A 675 15.93 1.22 -35.41
N LYS A 676 16.88 0.36 -35.84
CA LYS A 676 16.67 -0.60 -36.94
C LYS A 676 15.43 -1.50 -36.74
N TRP A 677 15.18 -1.89 -35.48
CA TRP A 677 14.07 -2.75 -35.09
C TRP A 677 12.77 -1.94 -34.95
N LYS A 678 12.82 -0.75 -34.34
CA LYS A 678 11.67 0.17 -34.28
C LYS A 678 11.16 0.50 -35.69
N ARG A 679 12.05 0.85 -36.63
CA ARG A 679 11.71 1.08 -38.05
C ARG A 679 11.12 -0.16 -38.74
N LYS A 680 11.56 -1.38 -38.40
CA LYS A 680 10.95 -2.60 -38.95
C LYS A 680 9.50 -2.78 -38.49
N LEU A 681 9.13 -2.34 -37.28
CA LEU A 681 7.74 -2.32 -36.84
C LEU A 681 6.91 -1.28 -37.63
N LEU A 682 7.43 -0.07 -37.84
CA LEU A 682 6.77 0.96 -38.66
C LEU A 682 6.40 0.44 -40.06
N LEU A 683 7.39 -0.15 -40.74
CA LEU A 683 7.22 -0.67 -42.10
C LEU A 683 6.29 -1.89 -42.17
N ALA A 684 6.03 -2.57 -41.04
CA ALA A 684 5.05 -3.65 -40.96
C ALA A 684 3.63 -3.16 -40.64
N LEU A 685 3.49 -1.94 -40.10
CA LEU A 685 2.21 -1.28 -39.80
C LEU A 685 1.80 -0.25 -40.88
N ASP A 686 2.61 -0.10 -41.93
CA ASP A 686 2.31 0.81 -43.02
C ASP A 686 0.99 0.45 -43.73
N GLY A 687 0.25 1.48 -44.14
CA GLY A 687 -1.13 1.36 -44.61
C GLY A 687 -2.18 0.95 -43.56
N ARG A 688 -1.79 0.63 -42.31
CA ARG A 688 -2.72 0.21 -41.23
C ARG A 688 -2.87 1.22 -40.09
N TYR A 689 -2.20 2.38 -40.14
CA TYR A 689 -2.27 3.40 -39.08
C TYR A 689 -3.69 3.87 -38.74
N LEU A 690 -4.63 3.88 -39.69
CA LEU A 690 -6.03 4.23 -39.43
C LEU A 690 -6.71 3.26 -38.46
N ASP A 691 -6.36 1.98 -38.46
CA ASP A 691 -6.92 1.01 -37.52
C ASP A 691 -6.51 1.37 -36.08
N LEU A 692 -5.24 1.73 -35.90
CA LEU A 692 -4.65 2.14 -34.62
C LEU A 692 -5.26 3.46 -34.11
N VAL A 693 -5.36 4.50 -34.94
CA VAL A 693 -5.91 5.81 -34.56
C VAL A 693 -7.35 5.71 -34.04
N ASN A 694 -8.14 4.78 -34.57
CA ASN A 694 -9.56 4.63 -34.22
C ASN A 694 -9.81 3.86 -32.89
N ASP A 695 -8.78 3.39 -32.20
CA ASP A 695 -8.92 2.73 -30.88
C ASP A 695 -8.34 3.57 -29.72
N LYS A 696 -8.92 3.41 -28.52
CA LYS A 696 -8.52 4.13 -27.29
C LYS A 696 -7.08 3.80 -26.83
N PHE A 697 -6.59 2.60 -27.11
CA PHE A 697 -5.24 2.17 -26.76
C PHE A 697 -4.30 2.27 -27.96
N GLY A 698 -4.77 1.92 -29.17
CA GLY A 698 -4.02 2.05 -30.43
C GLY A 698 -3.64 3.49 -30.80
N SER A 699 -4.46 4.48 -30.42
CA SER A 699 -4.18 5.91 -30.69
C SER A 699 -2.91 6.43 -29.99
N ARG A 700 -2.51 5.80 -28.88
CA ARG A 700 -1.23 6.09 -28.19
C ARG A 700 -0.01 5.75 -29.04
N HIS A 701 -0.14 4.75 -29.90
CA HIS A 701 0.94 4.35 -30.81
C HIS A 701 1.03 5.29 -32.00
N SER A 702 -0.08 5.87 -32.47
CA SER A 702 -0.12 6.62 -33.73
C SER A 702 -0.06 8.15 -33.62
N ALA A 703 -0.13 8.73 -32.42
CA ALA A 703 -0.16 10.19 -32.22
C ALA A 703 1.21 10.88 -32.42
N PRO A 704 1.31 11.94 -33.26
CA PRO A 704 2.49 12.79 -33.36
C PRO A 704 2.58 13.77 -32.19
N GLY A 705 3.37 13.41 -31.18
CA GLY A 705 3.72 14.28 -30.05
C GLY A 705 4.15 13.53 -28.78
N GLU A 706 3.55 12.37 -28.50
CA GLU A 706 3.75 11.64 -27.24
C GLU A 706 4.58 10.34 -27.39
N CYS A 707 4.85 9.90 -28.62
CA CYS A 707 5.57 8.65 -28.91
C CYS A 707 6.57 8.82 -30.06
N GLU A 708 7.69 8.08 -30.02
CA GLU A 708 8.67 8.01 -31.12
C GLU A 708 8.03 7.65 -32.47
N LEU A 709 6.89 6.91 -32.48
CA LEU A 709 6.21 6.53 -33.72
C LEU A 709 5.84 7.76 -34.56
N GLY A 710 5.13 8.71 -33.96
CA GLY A 710 4.66 9.90 -34.66
C GLY A 710 5.79 10.87 -35.05
N ALA A 711 6.93 10.81 -34.34
CA ALA A 711 8.16 11.53 -34.69
C ALA A 711 9.05 10.79 -35.72
N LEU A 712 8.67 9.57 -36.13
CA LEU A 712 9.29 8.79 -37.20
C LEU A 712 8.38 8.61 -38.43
N ILE A 713 7.13 9.08 -38.35
CA ILE A 713 6.14 9.13 -39.43
C ILE A 713 6.10 10.53 -40.08
N ALA A 714 6.53 11.57 -39.35
CA ALA A 714 6.75 12.93 -39.83
C ALA A 714 8.17 13.15 -40.38
#